data_AF-A0A9E5Z296-F1
#
_entry.id   AF-A0A9E5Z296-F1
#
_cell.length_a   1.000
_cell.length_b   1.000
_cell.length_c   1.000
_cell.angle_alpha   90.00
_cell.angle_beta   90.00
_cell.angle_gamma   90.00
#
_symmetry.space_group_name_H-M   'P 1'
#
loop_
_entity.id
_entity.type
_entity.pdbx_description
1 polymer ?
#
loop_
_entity_poly.entity_id
_entity_poly.type
_entity_poly.pdbx_seq_one_letter_code
_entity_poly.pdbx_strand_id
1 'polypeptide(L)'
;MSAGLDRASLAGIFPMDAATPFSCVHLGIEYQGEVVRARRWSSELGQSPKDGSHFKIVLLQERPRSGLPEIIAPKTAICIPTARPGQQARRIIGEITAAKQAAYLTRRDVDAVIINNALRDRQHDLEGQLNSEESSRFSKGNIYVIDYAGPNPESIFDGSDPVQWMEKLAQWILKHAYPSIPLDTDGLPNPICEDDTATLFASIFRQPGADSKLLDRLGLALGLSSTNPLQCPVFPLIREKIGATQASFDEVHRYLAYDVGLTRQLASLYLLLFIRHQRPEHQIQLNDAATLHLADGGGLLGARLTPDLIPLIAWDNQLPTKAAVIGPASPPRFIDAKHHLSVLCPEIASCSQDEATKALSQLVESIGQSIATASQVLDSLDTNLDGATNATGKLRTALEHLGQISGHDYVHLYQSVRDTYSSLPELTYDLATLRQLVLLNDDASEIFHAQRYIANANVPARRFANLAVDRDTLLTALSPSRLTGLRGRGWSAITRDVEAFKIRYTQAYREHHQKFHDALPLFQSELLSTEKKLAALELLNSISELGKPPKASFEDDLAALPRGPVPCSFQGLELELANEPNCCECHISLDQTVPLAELARLAPQIDAALATKTRKLSRLLVEKALAGRTDDHWQKFLQIVQASELSSLANTLDADLVSFIKQVLD
;
A
#
# COMPACT_ATOMS: atom_id res chain seq x y z
N MET A 1 15.32 -7.15 33.72
CA MET A 1 15.08 -7.97 34.93
C MET A 1 16.42 -8.17 35.61
N SER A 2 16.70 -7.37 36.64
CA SER A 2 17.90 -7.41 37.46
C SER A 2 17.52 -8.00 38.81
N ALA A 3 17.85 -9.28 39.02
CA ALA A 3 17.76 -9.93 40.32
C ALA A 3 18.58 -11.23 40.28
N GLY A 4 19.76 -11.23 40.91
CA GLY A 4 20.43 -12.47 41.33
C GLY A 4 21.87 -12.71 40.86
N LEU A 5 22.58 -11.74 40.28
CA LEU A 5 24.00 -11.89 39.88
C LEU A 5 25.00 -11.27 40.89
N ASP A 6 24.53 -10.81 42.05
CA ASP A 6 25.36 -10.07 43.00
C ASP A 6 26.51 -10.92 43.59
N ARG A 7 27.71 -10.64 43.05
CA ARG A 7 29.06 -10.97 43.55
C ARG A 7 29.49 -12.43 43.56
N ALA A 8 29.31 -13.13 42.44
CA ALA A 8 30.11 -14.33 42.21
C ALA A 8 31.62 -13.98 42.19
N SER A 9 32.45 -14.85 42.77
CA SER A 9 33.91 -14.68 42.68
C SER A 9 34.39 -14.69 41.21
N LEU A 10 35.54 -14.09 40.92
CA LEU A 10 36.18 -14.12 39.59
C LEU A 10 36.22 -15.55 39.00
N ALA A 11 36.48 -16.55 39.85
CA ALA A 11 36.54 -17.95 39.46
C ALA A 11 35.17 -18.60 39.20
N GLY A 12 34.10 -18.06 39.77
CA GLY A 12 32.72 -18.49 39.53
C GLY A 12 32.16 -17.90 38.24
N ILE A 13 32.57 -16.69 37.86
CA ILE A 13 32.15 -16.02 36.62
C ILE A 13 32.96 -16.52 35.43
N PHE A 14 34.29 -16.62 35.59
CA PHE A 14 35.21 -17.02 34.53
C PHE A 14 35.93 -18.33 34.91
N PRO A 15 35.45 -19.48 34.40
CA PRO A 15 36.08 -20.78 34.64
C PRO A 15 37.52 -20.82 34.10
N MET A 16 38.35 -21.64 34.74
CA MET A 16 39.74 -21.86 34.31
C MET A 16 39.78 -22.58 32.96
N ASP A 17 40.70 -22.14 32.12
CA ASP A 17 41.07 -22.70 30.82
C ASP A 17 39.87 -22.83 29.84
N ALA A 18 38.86 -21.98 30.03
CA ALA A 18 37.68 -21.88 29.19
C ALA A 18 37.42 -20.42 28.77
N ALA A 19 37.03 -20.23 27.51
CA ALA A 19 36.62 -18.93 26.97
C ALA A 19 35.16 -18.67 27.33
N THR A 20 34.91 -17.54 28.00
CA THR A 20 33.58 -17.11 28.44
C THR A 20 33.13 -15.92 27.58
N PRO A 21 31.96 -15.97 26.92
CA PRO A 21 31.42 -14.83 26.21
C PRO A 21 31.21 -13.64 27.15
N PHE A 22 31.52 -12.44 26.67
CA PHE A 22 31.36 -11.21 27.42
C PHE A 22 30.96 -10.09 26.47
N SER A 23 29.94 -9.31 26.81
CA SER A 23 29.51 -8.17 26.00
C SER A 23 29.92 -6.85 26.64
N CYS A 24 30.19 -5.86 25.80
CA CYS A 24 30.55 -4.51 26.24
C CYS A 24 29.94 -3.49 25.28
N VAL A 25 29.31 -2.45 25.83
CA VAL A 25 28.80 -1.32 25.04
C VAL A 25 29.92 -0.32 24.76
N HIS A 26 30.08 0.08 23.50
CA HIS A 26 30.99 1.13 23.06
C HIS A 26 30.33 1.93 21.95
N LEU A 27 30.35 3.27 22.03
CA LEU A 27 29.69 4.17 21.09
C LEU A 27 28.22 3.80 20.80
N GLY A 28 27.46 3.37 21.81
CA GLY A 28 26.06 2.96 21.67
C GLY A 28 25.80 1.63 20.95
N ILE A 29 26.83 0.81 20.72
CA ILE A 29 26.72 -0.53 20.12
C ILE A 29 27.23 -1.57 21.12
N GLU A 30 26.53 -2.69 21.25
CA GLU A 30 26.98 -3.84 22.03
C GLU A 30 27.93 -4.72 21.20
N TYR A 31 29.17 -4.86 21.67
CA TYR A 31 30.18 -5.72 21.08
C TYR A 31 30.35 -7.00 21.89
N GLN A 32 30.33 -8.13 21.21
CA GLN A 32 30.69 -9.42 21.79
C GLN A 32 32.21 -9.59 21.84
N GLY A 33 32.70 -10.21 22.91
CA GLY A 33 34.10 -10.56 23.09
C GLY A 33 34.23 -11.81 23.96
N GLU A 34 35.47 -12.18 24.28
CA GLU A 34 35.74 -13.34 25.12
C GLU A 34 36.71 -13.05 26.26
N VAL A 35 36.42 -13.62 27.43
CA VAL A 35 37.29 -13.59 28.61
C VAL A 35 37.80 -15.00 28.87
N VAL A 36 39.12 -15.15 28.91
CA VAL A 36 39.79 -16.43 29.15
C VAL A 36 40.62 -16.32 30.41
N ARG A 37 40.33 -17.17 31.41
CA ARG A 37 41.17 -17.28 32.60
C ARG A 37 42.09 -18.48 32.45
N ALA A 38 43.40 -18.26 32.42
CA ALA A 38 44.37 -19.32 32.17
C ALA A 38 45.38 -19.46 33.29
N ARG A 39 45.82 -20.69 33.59
CA ARG A 39 46.78 -20.89 34.69
C ARG A 39 48.15 -20.32 34.36
N ARG A 40 48.59 -20.51 33.12
CA ARG A 40 49.88 -20.09 32.59
C ARG A 40 49.70 -19.57 31.17
N TRP A 41 50.67 -18.79 30.73
CA TRP A 41 50.77 -18.35 29.35
C TRP A 41 51.00 -19.51 28.38
N SER A 42 50.32 -19.47 27.23
CA SER A 42 50.56 -20.27 26.02
C SER A 42 50.38 -19.38 24.79
N SER A 43 51.03 -19.71 23.68
CA SER A 43 50.94 -18.92 22.43
C SER A 43 49.52 -18.88 21.86
N GLU A 44 48.71 -19.90 22.08
CA GLU A 44 47.29 -19.96 21.67
C GLU A 44 46.44 -18.85 22.30
N LEU A 45 46.79 -18.41 23.53
CA LEU A 45 46.07 -17.33 24.21
C LEU A 45 46.33 -15.96 23.55
N GLY A 46 47.46 -15.80 22.85
CA GLY A 46 47.82 -14.59 22.10
C GLY A 46 47.30 -14.52 20.67
N GLN A 47 46.60 -15.57 20.21
CA GLN A 47 45.93 -15.59 18.90
C GLN A 47 44.64 -14.76 18.91
N SER A 48 44.16 -14.45 17.70
CA SER A 48 42.96 -13.64 17.48
C SER A 48 41.76 -14.11 18.28
N PRO A 49 40.87 -13.18 18.66
CA PRO A 49 39.58 -13.55 19.20
C PRO A 49 38.87 -14.54 18.27
N LYS A 50 38.03 -15.41 18.84
CA LYS A 50 37.16 -16.29 18.04
C LYS A 50 36.32 -15.48 17.05
N ASP A 51 35.93 -16.12 15.95
CA ASP A 51 35.03 -15.49 14.97
C ASP A 51 33.70 -15.09 15.65
N GLY A 52 33.34 -13.80 15.54
CA GLY A 52 32.26 -13.17 16.30
C GLY A 52 32.71 -12.31 17.49
N SER A 53 33.97 -12.41 17.92
CA SER A 53 34.51 -11.62 19.03
C SER A 53 35.31 -10.42 18.55
N HIS A 54 35.03 -9.24 19.10
CA HIS A 54 35.72 -7.99 18.78
C HIS A 54 36.91 -7.69 19.71
N PHE A 55 36.93 -8.32 20.88
CA PHE A 55 38.02 -8.22 21.84
C PHE A 55 38.22 -9.53 22.60
N LYS A 56 39.42 -9.71 23.14
CA LYS A 56 39.79 -10.86 23.97
C LYS A 56 40.54 -10.39 25.21
N ILE A 57 40.12 -10.85 26.38
CA ILE A 57 40.79 -10.56 27.66
C ILE A 57 41.30 -11.86 28.24
N VAL A 58 42.60 -11.93 28.50
CA VAL A 58 43.27 -13.09 29.09
C VAL A 58 43.73 -12.75 30.50
N LEU A 59 43.19 -13.45 31.50
CA LEU A 59 43.58 -13.33 32.90
C LEU A 59 44.51 -14.49 33.28
N LEU A 60 45.79 -14.20 33.53
CA LEU A 60 46.75 -15.22 33.97
C LEU A 60 46.69 -15.41 35.49
N GLN A 61 46.75 -16.67 35.95
CA GLN A 61 46.85 -16.96 37.37
C GLN A 61 48.29 -16.88 37.89
N GLU A 62 49.26 -17.24 37.04
CA GLU A 62 50.70 -17.24 37.36
C GLU A 62 51.46 -16.33 36.38
N ARG A 63 52.49 -15.63 36.87
CA ARG A 63 53.41 -14.87 36.02
C ARG A 63 54.17 -15.83 35.08
N PRO A 64 54.36 -15.47 33.79
CA PRO A 64 55.18 -16.27 32.87
C PRO A 64 56.59 -16.49 33.42
N ARG A 65 57.15 -17.70 33.21
CA ARG A 65 58.48 -18.08 33.72
C ARG A 65 59.63 -17.48 32.92
N SER A 66 59.40 -17.10 31.66
CA SER A 66 60.41 -16.55 30.75
C SER A 66 59.75 -15.70 29.67
N GLY A 67 60.25 -14.48 29.47
CA GLY A 67 59.83 -13.58 28.39
C GLY A 67 58.51 -12.83 28.63
N LEU A 68 58.29 -11.78 27.83
CA LEU A 68 56.99 -11.13 27.68
C LEU A 68 56.07 -12.02 26.82
N PRO A 69 54.75 -12.01 27.05
CA PRO A 69 53.82 -12.71 26.17
C PRO A 69 53.93 -12.17 24.74
N GLU A 70 54.08 -13.06 23.76
CA GLU A 70 54.01 -12.68 22.35
C GLU A 70 52.54 -12.56 21.94
N ILE A 71 52.07 -11.33 21.74
CA ILE A 71 50.72 -11.04 21.28
C ILE A 71 50.78 -10.91 19.76
N ILE A 72 50.05 -11.78 19.08
CA ILE A 72 49.99 -11.77 17.61
C ILE A 72 48.79 -10.93 17.14
N ALA A 73 47.70 -10.97 17.90
CA ALA A 73 46.45 -10.38 17.48
C ALA A 73 46.14 -9.02 18.11
N PRO A 74 45.76 -8.02 17.30
CA PRO A 74 45.19 -6.78 17.82
C PRO A 74 43.91 -7.06 18.61
N LYS A 75 43.60 -6.16 19.56
CA LYS A 75 42.40 -6.21 20.41
C LYS A 75 42.38 -7.35 21.43
N THR A 76 43.56 -7.89 21.75
CA THR A 76 43.75 -8.84 22.84
C THR A 76 44.52 -8.16 23.99
N ALA A 77 43.98 -8.25 25.22
CA ALA A 77 44.65 -7.79 26.42
C ALA A 77 45.03 -8.95 27.33
N ILE A 78 46.27 -8.99 27.79
CA ILE A 78 46.79 -10.01 28.70
C ILE A 78 47.09 -9.37 30.04
N CYS A 79 46.35 -9.77 31.06
CA CYS A 79 46.51 -9.30 32.42
C CYS A 79 47.40 -10.29 33.19
N ILE A 80 48.54 -9.79 33.66
CA ILE A 80 49.53 -10.56 34.42
C ILE A 80 49.54 -10.07 35.87
N PRO A 81 49.24 -10.93 36.85
CA PRO A 81 49.28 -10.54 38.25
C PRO A 81 50.72 -10.41 38.75
N THR A 82 50.91 -9.66 39.83
CA THR A 82 52.22 -9.54 40.50
C THR A 82 52.74 -10.85 41.08
N ALA A 83 51.83 -11.67 41.61
CA ALA A 83 52.16 -12.90 42.32
C ALA A 83 51.06 -13.96 42.15
N ARG A 84 51.39 -15.20 42.51
CA ARG A 84 50.43 -16.32 42.60
C ARG A 84 49.42 -16.09 43.73
N PRO A 85 48.25 -16.77 43.71
CA PRO A 85 47.32 -16.73 44.83
C PRO A 85 48.02 -17.12 46.15
N GLY A 86 47.93 -16.25 47.15
CA GLY A 86 48.56 -16.40 48.45
C GLY A 86 47.88 -17.45 49.35
N GLN A 87 48.44 -17.65 50.55
CA GLN A 87 47.87 -18.56 51.55
C GLN A 87 46.46 -18.13 51.99
N GLN A 88 46.23 -16.82 52.09
CA GLN A 88 44.93 -16.24 52.44
C GLN A 88 43.85 -16.60 51.41
N ALA A 89 44.12 -16.41 50.11
CA ALA A 89 43.20 -16.81 49.04
C ALA A 89 42.89 -18.32 49.07
N ARG A 90 43.88 -19.18 49.32
CA ARG A 90 43.66 -20.64 49.45
C ARG A 90 42.79 -21.00 50.66
N ARG A 91 42.98 -20.30 51.77
CA ARG A 91 42.15 -20.46 52.97
C ARG A 91 40.69 -20.07 52.68
N ILE A 92 40.47 -18.92 52.05
CA ILE A 92 39.13 -18.44 51.68
C ILE A 92 38.44 -19.44 50.74
N ILE A 93 39.14 -19.96 49.72
CA ILE A 93 38.60 -21.00 48.83
C ILE A 93 38.22 -22.28 49.60
N GLY A 94 39.05 -22.68 50.57
CA GLY A 94 38.74 -23.80 51.46
C GLY A 94 37.49 -23.58 52.30
N GLU A 95 37.32 -22.38 52.87
CA GLU A 95 36.14 -21.98 53.64
C GLU A 95 34.87 -21.93 52.77
N ILE A 96 34.94 -21.41 51.54
CA ILE A 96 33.82 -21.43 50.57
C ILE A 96 33.42 -22.87 50.26
N THR A 97 34.39 -23.76 50.04
CA THR A 97 34.14 -25.18 49.75
C THR A 97 33.47 -25.88 50.92
N ALA A 98 33.95 -25.63 52.14
CA ALA A 98 33.37 -26.16 53.37
C ALA A 98 31.94 -25.64 53.60
N ALA A 99 31.69 -24.35 53.35
CA ALA A 99 30.35 -23.74 53.46
C ALA A 99 29.36 -24.37 52.47
N LYS A 100 29.78 -24.61 51.21
CA LYS A 100 28.96 -25.31 50.20
C LYS A 100 28.64 -26.75 50.59
N GLN A 101 29.61 -27.47 51.14
CA GLN A 101 29.40 -28.84 51.65
C GLN A 101 28.45 -28.86 52.85
N ALA A 102 28.60 -27.93 53.79
CA ALA A 102 27.70 -27.79 54.94
C ALA A 102 26.25 -27.53 54.49
N ALA A 103 26.04 -26.60 53.55
CA ALA A 103 24.72 -26.27 53.01
C ALA A 103 24.04 -27.46 52.31
N TYR A 104 24.82 -28.32 51.65
CA TYR A 104 24.31 -29.55 51.05
C TYR A 104 23.83 -30.55 52.11
N LEU A 105 24.58 -30.70 53.20
CA LEU A 105 24.29 -31.66 54.27
C LEU A 105 23.11 -31.22 55.15
N THR A 106 22.88 -29.92 55.33
CA THR A 106 21.80 -29.36 56.17
C THR A 106 20.46 -29.20 55.45
N ARG A 107 20.35 -29.63 54.18
CA ARG A 107 19.14 -29.44 53.33
C ARG A 107 17.86 -30.12 53.85
N ARG A 108 17.97 -31.07 54.77
CA ARG A 108 16.84 -31.82 55.37
C ARG A 108 16.54 -31.44 56.83
N ASP A 109 17.21 -30.41 57.34
CA ASP A 109 17.05 -29.95 58.72
C ASP A 109 15.74 -29.14 58.91
N VAL A 110 15.21 -29.11 60.12
CA VAL A 110 14.01 -28.33 60.49
C VAL A 110 14.29 -26.83 60.37
N ASP A 111 15.53 -26.42 60.67
CA ASP A 111 16.02 -25.04 60.54
C ASP A 111 16.80 -24.78 59.23
N ALA A 112 16.67 -25.67 58.24
CA ALA A 112 17.46 -25.64 57.01
C ALA A 112 17.42 -24.29 56.28
N VAL A 113 16.31 -23.56 56.36
CA VAL A 113 16.18 -22.24 55.71
C VAL A 113 17.09 -21.20 56.37
N ILE A 114 17.11 -21.13 57.70
CA ILE A 114 17.91 -20.16 58.46
C ILE A 114 19.40 -20.47 58.28
N ILE A 115 19.77 -21.75 58.40
CA ILE A 115 21.16 -22.21 58.25
C ILE A 115 21.66 -21.94 56.82
N ASN A 116 20.86 -22.24 55.79
CA ASN A 116 21.26 -22.00 54.41
C ASN A 116 21.36 -20.52 54.05
N ASN A 117 20.53 -19.65 54.63
CA ASN A 117 20.67 -18.20 54.45
C ASN A 117 21.98 -17.69 55.07
N ALA A 118 22.29 -18.08 56.31
CA ALA A 118 23.54 -17.69 56.96
C ALA A 118 24.80 -18.21 56.22
N LEU A 119 24.74 -19.45 55.69
CA LEU A 119 25.82 -20.01 54.87
C LEU A 119 25.96 -19.30 53.53
N ARG A 120 24.85 -18.85 52.92
CA ARG A 120 24.85 -18.05 51.69
C ARG A 120 25.45 -16.67 51.92
N ASP A 121 25.07 -15.99 53.00
CA ASP A 121 25.63 -14.68 53.37
C ASP A 121 27.14 -14.80 53.64
N ARG A 122 27.56 -15.84 54.37
CA ARG A 122 28.98 -16.12 54.60
C ARG A 122 29.74 -16.43 53.30
N GLN A 123 29.12 -17.19 52.39
CA GLN A 123 29.71 -17.44 51.07
C GLN A 123 29.89 -16.13 50.31
N HIS A 124 28.88 -15.26 50.30
CA HIS A 124 28.92 -13.96 49.64
C HIS A 124 30.05 -13.06 50.18
N ASP A 125 30.22 -13.01 51.51
CA ASP A 125 31.32 -12.27 52.14
C ASP A 125 32.70 -12.82 51.75
N LEU A 126 32.84 -14.15 51.73
CA LEU A 126 34.10 -14.81 51.35
C LEU A 126 34.43 -14.61 49.87
N GLU A 127 33.42 -14.60 48.99
CA GLU A 127 33.58 -14.30 47.56
C GLU A 127 34.02 -12.83 47.36
N GLY A 128 33.47 -11.89 48.13
CA GLY A 128 33.92 -10.50 48.15
C GLY A 128 35.38 -10.35 48.58
N GLN A 129 35.79 -11.04 49.66
CA GLN A 129 37.20 -11.03 50.10
C GLN A 129 38.14 -11.64 49.06
N LEU A 130 37.71 -12.73 48.39
CA LEU A 130 38.50 -13.34 47.33
C LEU A 130 38.67 -12.39 46.14
N ASN A 131 37.63 -11.64 45.77
CA ASN A 131 37.73 -10.62 44.73
C ASN A 131 38.67 -9.47 45.15
N SER A 132 38.64 -9.01 46.40
CA SER A 132 39.61 -8.01 46.89
C SER A 132 41.07 -8.48 46.80
N GLU A 133 41.32 -9.76 47.10
CA GLU A 133 42.65 -10.37 46.93
C GLU A 133 43.07 -10.40 45.45
N GLU A 134 42.18 -10.80 44.53
CA GLU A 134 42.46 -10.77 43.09
C GLU A 134 42.70 -9.34 42.58
N SER A 135 41.85 -8.37 42.98
CA SER A 135 42.03 -6.95 42.68
C SER A 135 43.42 -6.47 43.07
N SER A 136 43.86 -6.69 44.32
CA SER A 136 45.20 -6.26 44.75
C SER A 136 46.33 -6.93 43.97
N ARG A 137 46.14 -8.15 43.47
CA ARG A 137 47.16 -8.89 42.71
C ARG A 137 47.30 -8.33 41.30
N PHE A 138 46.18 -8.01 40.66
CA PHE A 138 46.14 -7.51 39.29
C PHE A 138 46.38 -6.00 39.19
N SER A 139 45.93 -5.20 40.16
CA SER A 139 46.15 -3.74 40.19
C SER A 139 47.62 -3.34 40.25
N LYS A 140 48.44 -4.14 40.94
CA LYS A 140 49.91 -3.97 40.98
C LYS A 140 50.62 -4.66 39.82
N GLY A 141 49.86 -5.38 38.99
CA GLY A 141 50.35 -6.25 37.92
C GLY A 141 50.72 -5.47 36.66
N ASN A 142 50.61 -6.13 35.50
CA ASN A 142 50.78 -5.49 34.21
C ASN A 142 49.69 -5.95 33.25
N ILE A 143 49.24 -5.04 32.38
CA ILE A 143 48.33 -5.35 31.27
C ILE A 143 49.09 -5.13 29.98
N TYR A 144 49.20 -6.18 29.17
CA TYR A 144 49.89 -6.14 27.87
C TYR A 144 48.87 -6.17 26.73
N VAL A 145 49.09 -5.31 25.76
CA VAL A 145 48.32 -5.19 24.51
C VAL A 145 49.32 -4.94 23.37
N ILE A 146 48.92 -5.20 22.14
CA ILE A 146 49.76 -4.92 20.97
C ILE A 146 49.68 -3.43 20.61
N ASP A 147 50.76 -2.89 20.03
CA ASP A 147 50.89 -1.53 19.44
C ASP A 147 50.75 -0.31 20.39
N TYR A 148 50.25 -0.49 21.60
CA TYR A 148 50.01 0.59 22.56
C TYR A 148 50.56 0.25 23.95
N ALA A 149 50.81 1.29 24.76
CA ALA A 149 50.98 1.11 26.19
C ALA A 149 49.63 0.66 26.80
N GLY A 150 49.63 -0.44 27.54
CA GLY A 150 48.42 -0.94 28.20
C GLY A 150 47.86 0.04 29.24
N PRO A 151 46.57 -0.09 29.60
CA PRO A 151 45.96 0.76 30.63
C PRO A 151 46.65 0.57 31.99
N ASN A 152 46.58 1.60 32.84
CA ASN A 152 47.04 1.49 34.22
C ASN A 152 46.22 0.41 34.95
N PRO A 153 46.84 -0.71 35.40
CA PRO A 153 46.10 -1.79 36.04
C PRO A 153 45.38 -1.37 37.32
N GLU A 154 45.88 -0.37 38.05
CA GLU A 154 45.21 0.16 39.25
C GLU A 154 43.84 0.75 38.92
N SER A 155 43.71 1.46 37.80
CA SER A 155 42.44 2.06 37.37
C SER A 155 41.41 1.02 36.90
N ILE A 156 41.91 -0.08 36.32
CA ILE A 156 41.11 -1.17 35.77
C ILE A 156 40.57 -2.05 36.89
N PHE A 157 41.46 -2.55 37.74
CA PHE A 157 41.15 -3.54 38.79
C PHE A 157 40.72 -2.89 40.12
N ASP A 158 40.34 -1.62 40.10
CA ASP A 158 39.77 -0.94 41.25
C ASP A 158 38.41 -1.54 41.65
N GLY A 159 38.13 -1.60 42.94
CA GLY A 159 36.92 -2.20 43.51
C GLY A 159 36.99 -3.73 43.69
N SER A 160 35.82 -4.37 43.84
CA SER A 160 35.69 -5.81 44.16
C SER A 160 34.75 -6.57 43.20
N ASP A 161 34.40 -5.95 42.06
CA ASP A 161 33.49 -6.50 41.07
C ASP A 161 34.24 -6.91 39.79
N PRO A 162 34.42 -8.22 39.55
CA PRO A 162 35.09 -8.72 38.36
C PRO A 162 34.42 -8.33 37.04
N VAL A 163 33.10 -8.15 37.02
CA VAL A 163 32.37 -7.76 35.79
C VAL A 163 32.79 -6.35 35.39
N GLN A 164 32.80 -5.41 36.34
CA GLN A 164 33.26 -4.04 36.10
C GLN A 164 34.72 -3.96 35.63
N TRP A 165 35.60 -4.83 36.14
CA TRP A 165 36.98 -4.88 35.64
C TRP A 165 37.03 -5.28 34.16
N MET A 166 36.22 -6.27 33.77
CA MET A 166 36.16 -6.73 32.38
C MET A 166 35.52 -5.68 31.48
N GLU A 167 34.48 -4.98 31.95
CA GLU A 167 33.88 -3.84 31.24
C GLU A 167 34.91 -2.73 31.00
N LYS A 168 35.65 -2.30 32.03
CA LYS A 168 36.70 -1.27 31.89
C LYS A 168 37.79 -1.68 30.89
N LEU A 169 38.21 -2.95 30.91
CA LEU A 169 39.17 -3.48 29.94
C LEU A 169 38.60 -3.51 28.53
N ALA A 170 37.39 -4.04 28.36
CA ALA A 170 36.72 -4.12 27.07
C ALA A 170 36.50 -2.73 26.46
N GLN A 171 36.01 -1.77 27.26
CA GLN A 171 35.88 -0.37 26.86
C GLN A 171 37.22 0.24 26.45
N TRP A 172 38.30 -0.03 27.20
CA TRP A 172 39.62 0.46 26.84
C TRP A 172 40.09 -0.12 25.51
N ILE A 173 39.93 -1.44 25.30
CA ILE A 173 40.31 -2.10 24.04
C ILE A 173 39.48 -1.54 22.88
N LEU A 174 38.15 -1.47 23.03
CA LEU A 174 37.23 -1.00 22.00
C LEU A 174 37.46 0.47 21.64
N LYS A 175 37.78 1.33 22.62
CA LYS A 175 38.12 2.75 22.37
C LYS A 175 39.37 2.91 21.50
N HIS A 176 40.35 2.03 21.65
CA HIS A 176 41.58 2.08 20.83
C HIS A 176 41.40 1.36 19.48
N ALA A 177 40.59 0.30 19.46
CA ALA A 177 40.25 -0.42 18.24
C ALA A 177 39.34 0.40 17.32
N TYR A 178 38.37 1.10 17.90
CA TYR A 178 37.28 1.81 17.24
C TYR A 178 37.14 3.21 17.86
N PRO A 179 38.11 4.12 17.65
CA PRO A 179 38.05 5.47 18.21
C PRO A 179 36.85 6.26 17.68
N SER A 180 36.41 5.95 16.47
CA SER A 180 35.19 6.44 15.85
C SER A 180 34.63 5.36 14.94
N ILE A 181 33.32 5.31 14.79
CA ILE A 181 32.63 4.47 13.81
C ILE A 181 31.85 5.37 12.85
N PRO A 182 31.50 4.90 11.64
CA PRO A 182 30.78 5.72 10.66
C PRO A 182 29.31 5.99 11.02
N LEU A 183 28.88 5.73 12.26
CA LEU A 183 27.49 5.84 12.72
C LEU A 183 27.40 6.79 13.92
N ASP A 184 26.25 7.45 14.09
CA ASP A 184 26.02 8.40 15.19
C ASP A 184 25.16 7.76 16.29
N THR A 185 25.72 6.75 16.95
CA THR A 185 25.00 5.88 17.91
C THR A 185 25.24 6.22 19.38
N ASP A 186 26.19 7.10 19.69
CA ASP A 186 26.64 7.40 21.07
C ASP A 186 25.54 8.06 21.95
N GLY A 187 24.54 8.70 21.31
CA GLY A 187 23.41 9.35 21.98
C GLY A 187 22.15 8.48 22.15
N LEU A 188 22.20 7.20 21.76
CA LEU A 188 21.02 6.34 21.80
C LEU A 188 20.61 5.99 23.25
N PRO A 189 19.29 5.98 23.57
CA PRO A 189 18.82 5.66 24.92
C PRO A 189 19.05 4.20 25.31
N ASN A 190 19.10 3.31 24.31
CA ASN A 190 19.46 1.90 24.47
C ASN A 190 20.51 1.55 23.42
N PRO A 191 21.54 0.77 23.78
CA PRO A 191 22.54 0.32 22.82
C PRO A 191 21.92 -0.63 21.78
N ILE A 192 22.53 -0.65 20.60
CA ILE A 192 22.14 -1.58 19.53
C ILE A 192 22.77 -2.95 19.81
N CYS A 193 21.94 -3.99 19.94
CA CYS A 193 22.42 -5.36 20.08
C CYS A 193 22.29 -6.13 18.75
N GLU A 194 22.88 -7.34 18.69
CA GLU A 194 22.80 -8.16 17.48
C GLU A 194 21.37 -8.55 17.12
N ASP A 195 20.52 -8.80 18.12
CA ASP A 195 19.12 -9.20 17.95
C ASP A 195 18.26 -8.11 17.31
N ASP A 196 18.61 -6.82 17.48
CA ASP A 196 17.89 -5.70 16.87
C ASP A 196 17.96 -5.73 15.33
N THR A 197 19.02 -6.33 14.76
CA THR A 197 19.30 -6.26 13.32
C THR A 197 18.23 -6.95 12.48
N ALA A 198 17.74 -8.11 12.92
CA ALA A 198 16.69 -8.84 12.23
C ALA A 198 15.38 -8.04 12.18
N THR A 199 15.01 -7.43 13.32
CA THR A 199 13.82 -6.58 13.42
C THR A 199 13.98 -5.28 12.63
N LEU A 200 15.18 -4.69 12.63
CA LEU A 200 15.50 -3.52 11.79
C LEU A 200 15.34 -3.84 10.31
N PHE A 201 15.92 -4.94 9.84
CA PHE A 201 15.79 -5.39 8.45
C PHE A 201 14.32 -5.57 8.04
N ALA A 202 13.54 -6.29 8.86
CA ALA A 202 12.11 -6.47 8.64
C ALA A 202 11.36 -5.11 8.59
N SER A 203 11.73 -4.16 9.44
CA SER A 203 11.11 -2.84 9.53
C SER A 203 11.43 -1.94 8.33
N ILE A 204 12.67 -1.97 7.84
CA ILE A 204 13.11 -1.23 6.65
C ILE A 204 12.28 -1.65 5.42
N PHE A 205 12.06 -2.95 5.27
CA PHE A 205 11.32 -3.51 4.12
C PHE A 205 9.83 -3.74 4.38
N ARG A 206 9.32 -3.33 5.55
CA ARG A 206 7.90 -3.47 5.95
C ARG A 206 7.39 -4.91 5.86
N GLN A 207 8.22 -5.86 6.30
CA GLN A 207 7.90 -7.28 6.33
C GLN A 207 6.88 -7.61 7.43
N PRO A 208 6.16 -8.75 7.33
CA PRO A 208 5.23 -9.19 8.36
C PRO A 208 5.90 -9.33 9.73
N GLY A 209 5.32 -8.74 10.78
CA GLY A 209 5.88 -8.77 12.13
C GLY A 209 6.92 -7.68 12.43
N ALA A 210 7.13 -6.73 11.51
CA ALA A 210 8.02 -5.58 11.72
C ALA A 210 7.56 -4.64 12.86
N ASP A 211 8.53 -4.10 13.61
CA ASP A 211 8.30 -3.03 14.59
C ASP A 211 8.65 -1.67 13.96
N SER A 212 7.63 -1.01 13.41
CA SER A 212 7.77 0.34 12.82
C SER A 212 8.43 1.37 13.76
N LYS A 213 8.29 1.23 15.09
CA LYS A 213 8.86 2.18 16.05
C LYS A 213 10.37 2.05 16.20
N LEU A 214 10.92 0.87 15.90
CA LEU A 214 12.36 0.62 15.99
C LEU A 214 13.12 1.41 14.92
N LEU A 215 12.58 1.46 13.70
CA LEU A 215 13.16 2.22 12.59
C LEU A 215 13.11 3.73 12.88
N ASP A 216 12.02 4.25 13.43
CA ASP A 216 11.93 5.66 13.81
C ASP A 216 12.95 6.03 14.89
N ARG A 217 13.25 5.11 15.82
CA ARG A 217 14.20 5.32 16.92
C ARG A 217 15.65 5.25 16.48
N LEU A 218 16.00 4.24 15.66
CA LEU A 218 17.40 3.93 15.32
C LEU A 218 17.81 4.40 13.92
N GLY A 219 16.85 4.62 13.03
CA GLY A 219 17.12 4.86 11.60
C GLY A 219 18.01 6.07 11.36
N LEU A 220 17.83 7.17 12.10
CA LEU A 220 18.67 8.36 11.95
C LEU A 220 20.12 8.11 12.39
N ALA A 221 20.31 7.50 13.57
CA ALA A 221 21.63 7.15 14.11
C ALA A 221 22.41 6.17 13.20
N LEU A 222 21.68 5.29 12.52
CA LEU A 222 22.22 4.33 11.55
C LEU A 222 22.39 4.92 10.14
N GLY A 223 22.06 6.18 9.90
CA GLY A 223 22.13 6.79 8.57
C GLY A 223 21.12 6.20 7.57
N LEU A 224 20.03 5.62 8.06
CA LEU A 224 18.95 4.97 7.32
C LEU A 224 17.73 5.89 7.11
N SER A 225 17.89 7.20 7.25
CA SER A 225 16.78 8.16 7.09
C SER A 225 16.10 7.99 5.73
N SER A 226 14.77 7.93 5.75
CA SER A 226 13.87 7.66 4.63
C SER A 226 13.97 8.65 3.45
N THR A 227 14.70 9.76 3.62
CA THR A 227 14.79 10.84 2.62
C THR A 227 15.88 10.65 1.57
N ASN A 228 16.97 9.93 1.85
CA ASN A 228 17.97 9.58 0.83
C ASN A 228 18.98 8.49 1.31
N PRO A 229 18.73 7.19 1.08
CA PRO A 229 19.64 6.11 1.52
C PRO A 229 21.04 6.17 0.88
N LEU A 230 21.25 6.98 -0.16
CA LEU A 230 22.55 7.19 -0.81
C LEU A 230 23.53 8.04 0.01
N GLN A 231 23.08 8.69 1.09
CA GLN A 231 23.94 9.43 2.02
C GLN A 231 24.45 8.58 3.20
N CYS A 232 24.23 7.27 3.15
CA CYS A 232 24.75 6.35 4.16
C CYS A 232 26.30 6.40 4.20
N PRO A 233 26.91 6.75 5.35
CA PRO A 233 28.37 6.89 5.48
C PRO A 233 29.14 5.58 5.32
N VAL A 234 28.47 4.42 5.43
CA VAL A 234 29.06 3.10 5.24
C VAL A 234 29.22 2.74 3.76
N PHE A 235 28.35 3.26 2.87
CA PHE A 235 28.36 2.87 1.45
C PHE A 235 29.64 3.24 0.69
N PRO A 236 30.27 4.42 0.91
CA PRO A 236 31.58 4.72 0.34
C PRO A 236 32.66 3.71 0.73
N LEU A 237 32.68 3.25 1.99
CA LEU A 237 33.64 2.26 2.49
C LEU A 237 33.45 0.90 1.80
N ILE A 238 32.19 0.47 1.62
CA ILE A 238 31.86 -0.76 0.89
C ILE A 238 32.34 -0.65 -0.57
N ARG A 239 32.05 0.48 -1.22
CA ARG A 239 32.42 0.71 -2.63
C ARG A 239 33.93 0.69 -2.82
N GLU A 240 34.67 1.35 -1.93
CA GLU A 240 36.14 1.35 -1.96
C GLU A 240 36.70 -0.05 -1.77
N LYS A 241 36.14 -0.83 -0.84
CA LYS A 241 36.59 -2.19 -0.56
C LYS A 241 36.30 -3.19 -1.68
N ILE A 242 35.17 -3.05 -2.37
CA ILE A 242 34.81 -3.89 -3.53
C ILE A 242 35.66 -3.52 -4.76
N GLY A 243 35.86 -2.23 -4.99
CA GLY A 243 36.58 -1.72 -6.16
C GLY A 243 35.76 -1.82 -7.46
N ALA A 244 36.45 -1.94 -8.60
CA ALA A 244 35.83 -1.95 -9.92
C ALA A 244 35.33 -3.34 -10.36
N THR A 245 35.74 -4.40 -9.67
CA THR A 245 35.44 -5.80 -10.01
C THR A 245 34.67 -6.46 -8.87
N GLN A 246 34.47 -7.78 -8.98
CA GLN A 246 33.94 -8.58 -7.89
C GLN A 246 34.99 -8.77 -6.77
N ALA A 247 34.51 -8.82 -5.53
CA ALA A 247 35.30 -9.06 -4.33
C ALA A 247 34.72 -10.23 -3.51
N SER A 248 35.56 -10.86 -2.70
CA SER A 248 35.11 -11.89 -1.74
C SER A 248 34.12 -11.28 -0.75
N PHE A 249 32.94 -11.90 -0.60
CA PHE A 249 31.94 -11.41 0.35
C PHE A 249 32.50 -11.43 1.78
N ASP A 250 33.19 -12.50 2.16
CA ASP A 250 33.78 -12.66 3.49
C ASP A 250 34.82 -11.57 3.77
N GLU A 251 35.66 -11.22 2.80
CA GLU A 251 36.68 -10.18 3.00
C GLU A 251 36.07 -8.80 3.22
N VAL A 252 35.02 -8.44 2.47
CA VAL A 252 34.31 -7.17 2.64
C VAL A 252 33.54 -7.17 3.97
N HIS A 253 32.87 -8.27 4.30
CA HIS A 253 32.13 -8.43 5.55
C HIS A 253 33.05 -8.31 6.77
N ARG A 254 34.20 -9.01 6.76
CA ARG A 254 35.21 -8.96 7.83
C ARG A 254 35.83 -7.59 7.95
N TYR A 255 36.08 -6.89 6.84
CA TYR A 255 36.58 -5.51 6.86
C TYR A 255 35.58 -4.58 7.57
N LEU A 256 34.29 -4.63 7.22
CA LEU A 256 33.27 -3.85 7.90
C LEU A 256 33.14 -4.21 9.38
N ALA A 257 33.17 -5.50 9.69
CA ALA A 257 32.95 -5.97 11.05
C ALA A 257 34.14 -5.63 11.96
N TYR A 258 35.34 -6.00 11.51
CA TYR A 258 36.52 -5.96 12.36
C TYR A 258 37.38 -4.72 12.14
N ASP A 259 37.47 -4.14 10.95
CA ASP A 259 38.35 -2.98 10.74
C ASP A 259 37.60 -1.66 10.91
N VAL A 260 36.38 -1.57 10.39
CA VAL A 260 35.50 -0.39 10.54
C VAL A 260 34.81 -0.37 11.91
N GLY A 261 34.57 -1.55 12.50
CA GLY A 261 33.95 -1.68 13.81
C GLY A 261 32.43 -1.78 13.82
N LEU A 262 31.81 -2.22 12.72
CA LEU A 262 30.42 -2.63 12.74
C LEU A 262 30.30 -4.02 13.41
N THR A 263 29.20 -4.37 14.07
CA THR A 263 29.01 -5.77 14.47
C THR A 263 28.79 -6.64 13.22
N ARG A 264 28.94 -7.96 13.34
CA ARG A 264 28.75 -8.87 12.20
C ARG A 264 27.38 -8.72 11.56
N GLN A 265 26.35 -8.54 12.37
CA GLN A 265 24.98 -8.40 11.87
C GLN A 265 24.76 -7.05 11.22
N LEU A 266 25.29 -5.96 11.78
CA LEU A 266 25.26 -4.65 11.12
C LEU A 266 26.03 -4.68 9.79
N ALA A 267 27.19 -5.33 9.72
CA ALA A 267 27.93 -5.50 8.47
C ALA A 267 27.07 -6.21 7.39
N SER A 268 26.41 -7.31 7.75
CA SER A 268 25.48 -8.02 6.85
C SER A 268 24.32 -7.12 6.39
N LEU A 269 23.74 -6.34 7.31
CA LEU A 269 22.65 -5.41 7.01
C LEU A 269 23.09 -4.35 6.00
N TYR A 270 24.22 -3.67 6.25
CA TYR A 270 24.70 -2.63 5.35
C TYR A 270 25.11 -3.16 3.98
N LEU A 271 25.60 -4.40 3.88
CA LEU A 271 25.87 -5.02 2.57
C LEU A 271 24.57 -5.26 1.78
N LEU A 272 23.52 -5.77 2.42
CA LEU A 272 22.21 -5.95 1.77
C LEU A 272 21.59 -4.61 1.34
N LEU A 273 21.66 -3.59 2.21
CA LEU A 273 21.18 -2.25 1.90
C LEU A 273 22.00 -1.60 0.78
N PHE A 274 23.32 -1.80 0.77
CA PHE A 274 24.18 -1.34 -0.30
C PHE A 274 23.74 -1.93 -1.64
N ILE A 275 23.52 -3.25 -1.72
CA ILE A 275 22.99 -3.90 -2.93
C ILE A 275 21.65 -3.29 -3.35
N ARG A 276 20.73 -3.05 -2.42
CA ARG A 276 19.42 -2.47 -2.72
C ARG A 276 19.51 -1.10 -3.39
N HIS A 277 20.46 -0.26 -2.98
CA HIS A 277 20.50 1.16 -3.37
C HIS A 277 21.61 1.53 -4.35
N GLN A 278 22.63 0.70 -4.50
CA GLN A 278 23.80 1.00 -5.33
C GLN A 278 23.45 1.07 -6.82
N ARG A 279 23.96 2.13 -7.48
CA ARG A 279 23.88 2.35 -8.93
C ARG A 279 25.28 2.67 -9.48
N PRO A 280 25.77 2.00 -10.54
CA PRO A 280 25.17 0.85 -11.26
C PRO A 280 24.98 -0.38 -10.35
N GLU A 281 24.06 -1.28 -10.74
CA GLU A 281 23.62 -2.37 -9.87
C GLU A 281 24.76 -3.31 -9.47
N HIS A 282 24.73 -3.69 -8.20
CA HIS A 282 25.57 -4.74 -7.64
C HIS A 282 24.70 -5.93 -7.24
N GLN A 283 25.33 -7.09 -7.08
CA GLN A 283 24.69 -8.33 -6.70
C GLN A 283 25.60 -9.14 -5.75
N ILE A 284 25.00 -10.09 -5.03
CA ILE A 284 25.73 -11.08 -4.24
C ILE A 284 25.51 -12.46 -4.88
N GLN A 285 26.60 -13.15 -5.18
CA GLN A 285 26.58 -14.55 -5.59
C GLN A 285 26.65 -15.42 -4.34
N LEU A 286 25.67 -16.31 -4.18
CA LEU A 286 25.60 -17.33 -3.16
C LEU A 286 26.34 -18.59 -3.61
N ASN A 287 26.77 -19.39 -2.64
CA ASN A 287 27.24 -20.74 -2.86
C ASN A 287 26.10 -21.61 -3.43
N ASP A 288 26.37 -22.49 -4.38
CA ASP A 288 25.32 -23.25 -5.10
C ASP A 288 24.45 -24.14 -4.19
N ALA A 289 24.93 -24.51 -3.00
CA ALA A 289 24.20 -25.29 -1.99
C ALA A 289 23.54 -24.42 -0.90
N ALA A 290 23.69 -23.10 -0.95
CA ALA A 290 23.13 -22.21 0.05
C ALA A 290 21.62 -22.09 -0.13
N THR A 291 20.89 -22.29 0.97
CA THR A 291 19.45 -22.05 1.03
C THR A 291 19.19 -20.74 1.76
N LEU A 292 18.41 -19.85 1.14
CA LEU A 292 17.84 -18.68 1.80
C LEU A 292 16.33 -18.80 1.79
N HIS A 293 15.70 -18.18 2.78
CA HIS A 293 14.25 -18.15 2.91
C HIS A 293 13.72 -16.77 2.52
N LEU A 294 12.51 -16.76 1.98
CA LEU A 294 11.71 -15.57 1.78
C LEU A 294 10.97 -15.22 3.08
N ALA A 295 10.56 -13.97 3.22
CA ALA A 295 9.80 -13.48 4.37
C ALA A 295 8.42 -14.15 4.53
N ASP A 296 7.89 -14.75 3.46
CA ASP A 296 6.64 -15.54 3.48
C ASP A 296 6.86 -17.02 3.86
N GLY A 297 8.10 -17.42 4.13
CA GLY A 297 8.50 -18.79 4.47
C GLY A 297 8.91 -19.66 3.29
N GLY A 298 8.74 -19.18 2.05
CA GLY A 298 9.21 -19.86 0.84
C GLY A 298 10.75 -19.97 0.78
N GLY A 299 11.27 -20.87 -0.05
CA GLY A 299 12.71 -20.92 -0.36
C GLY A 299 13.05 -19.98 -1.53
N LEU A 300 14.15 -19.24 -1.41
CA LEU A 300 14.70 -18.50 -2.55
C LEU A 300 15.19 -19.50 -3.61
N LEU A 301 14.69 -19.35 -4.83
CA LEU A 301 15.07 -20.21 -5.95
C LEU A 301 16.23 -19.60 -6.73
N GLY A 302 17.46 -19.88 -6.31
CA GLY A 302 18.63 -19.50 -7.08
C GLY A 302 19.82 -19.15 -6.22
N ALA A 303 20.94 -18.89 -6.89
CA ALA A 303 22.22 -18.64 -6.25
C ALA A 303 22.61 -17.15 -6.31
N ARG A 304 21.68 -16.24 -6.58
CA ARG A 304 21.99 -14.82 -6.76
C ARG A 304 21.00 -13.93 -6.02
N LEU A 305 21.54 -13.02 -5.20
CA LEU A 305 20.79 -11.94 -4.59
C LEU A 305 20.98 -10.66 -5.38
N THR A 306 19.86 -10.11 -5.83
CA THR A 306 19.78 -8.88 -6.60
C THR A 306 18.95 -7.81 -5.88
N PRO A 307 19.04 -6.53 -6.27
CA PRO A 307 18.43 -5.42 -5.53
C PRO A 307 16.92 -5.55 -5.27
N ASP A 308 16.18 -6.18 -6.18
CA ASP A 308 14.74 -6.45 -6.11
C ASP A 308 14.37 -7.66 -5.23
N LEU A 309 15.31 -8.58 -4.99
CA LEU A 309 15.11 -9.73 -4.10
C LEU A 309 15.36 -9.38 -2.63
N ILE A 310 16.20 -8.37 -2.34
CA ILE A 310 16.55 -8.00 -0.95
C ILE A 310 15.30 -7.72 -0.07
N PRO A 311 14.26 -7.01 -0.52
CA PRO A 311 13.06 -6.80 0.29
C PRO A 311 12.26 -8.08 0.60
N LEU A 312 12.46 -9.13 -0.20
CA LEU A 312 11.66 -10.35 -0.16
C LEU A 312 12.29 -11.46 0.70
N ILE A 313 13.60 -11.42 0.95
CA ILE A 313 14.27 -12.44 1.77
C ILE A 313 13.96 -12.25 3.25
N ALA A 314 13.94 -13.35 4.00
CA ALA A 314 13.99 -13.31 5.46
C ALA A 314 15.41 -13.02 5.93
N TRP A 315 15.55 -12.40 7.11
CA TRP A 315 16.85 -12.19 7.73
C TRP A 315 17.54 -13.51 8.06
N ASP A 316 18.83 -13.63 7.72
CA ASP A 316 19.63 -14.83 7.95
C ASP A 316 21.00 -14.47 8.54
N ASN A 317 21.22 -14.82 9.81
CA ASN A 317 22.49 -14.61 10.52
C ASN A 317 23.68 -15.37 9.89
N GLN A 318 23.41 -16.37 9.05
CA GLN A 318 24.40 -17.18 8.34
C GLN A 318 24.63 -16.70 6.90
N LEU A 319 24.11 -15.53 6.51
CA LEU A 319 24.40 -14.96 5.19
C LEU A 319 25.90 -14.93 4.85
N PRO A 320 26.83 -14.55 5.75
CA PRO A 320 28.26 -14.51 5.42
C PRO A 320 28.87 -15.86 5.06
N THR A 321 28.34 -16.97 5.57
CA THR A 321 28.82 -18.32 5.23
C THR A 321 28.18 -18.85 3.94
N LYS A 322 27.05 -18.27 3.54
CA LYS A 322 26.28 -18.63 2.34
C LYS A 322 26.69 -17.82 1.10
N ALA A 323 27.20 -16.61 1.29
CA ALA A 323 27.63 -15.73 0.22
C ALA A 323 29.10 -15.98 -0.18
N ALA A 324 29.36 -16.02 -1.48
CA ALA A 324 30.70 -16.20 -2.03
C ALA A 324 31.33 -14.85 -2.42
N VAL A 325 30.61 -14.09 -3.25
CA VAL A 325 31.16 -12.94 -3.97
C VAL A 325 30.15 -11.80 -3.99
N ILE A 326 30.64 -10.56 -3.92
CA ILE A 326 29.85 -9.33 -4.07
C ILE A 326 30.50 -8.42 -5.12
N GLY A 327 29.70 -7.76 -5.96
CA GLY A 327 30.23 -6.82 -6.95
C GLY A 327 29.23 -6.42 -8.02
N PRO A 328 29.70 -5.79 -9.11
CA PRO A 328 28.85 -5.37 -10.23
C PRO A 328 28.05 -6.53 -10.83
N ALA A 329 26.89 -6.21 -11.41
CA ALA A 329 26.05 -7.17 -12.10
C ALA A 329 26.81 -7.92 -13.21
N SER A 330 26.63 -9.24 -13.26
CA SER A 330 27.22 -10.12 -14.28
C SER A 330 26.13 -10.90 -15.03
N PRO A 331 26.42 -11.47 -16.21
CA PRO A 331 25.45 -12.33 -16.91
C PRO A 331 24.92 -13.47 -16.01
N PRO A 332 23.61 -13.77 -16.04
CA PRO A 332 23.01 -14.82 -15.20
C PRO A 332 23.38 -16.22 -15.71
N ARG A 333 23.73 -17.13 -14.78
CA ARG A 333 23.57 -18.57 -15.03
C ARG A 333 22.08 -18.91 -14.94
N PHE A 334 21.66 -20.04 -15.49
CA PHE A 334 20.26 -20.48 -15.41
C PHE A 334 19.73 -20.54 -13.96
N ILE A 335 20.54 -21.06 -13.02
CA ILE A 335 20.18 -21.10 -11.59
C ILE A 335 20.00 -19.70 -10.99
N ASP A 336 20.70 -18.69 -11.48
CA ASP A 336 20.60 -17.32 -10.98
C ASP A 336 19.30 -16.64 -11.41
N ALA A 337 18.79 -16.99 -12.60
CA ALA A 337 17.54 -16.46 -13.16
C ALA A 337 16.29 -17.20 -12.66
N LYS A 338 16.46 -18.35 -12.00
CA LYS A 338 15.38 -19.29 -11.69
C LYS A 338 14.25 -18.67 -10.87
N HIS A 339 14.55 -17.81 -9.91
CA HIS A 339 13.52 -17.15 -9.10
C HIS A 339 12.61 -16.28 -9.94
N HIS A 340 13.18 -15.33 -10.69
CA HIS A 340 12.43 -14.41 -11.57
C HIS A 340 11.61 -15.18 -12.61
N LEU A 341 12.23 -16.16 -13.26
CA LEU A 341 11.56 -16.94 -14.29
C LEU A 341 10.45 -17.83 -13.71
N SER A 342 10.57 -18.30 -12.47
CA SER A 342 9.51 -19.08 -11.81
C SER A 342 8.25 -18.26 -11.50
N VAL A 343 8.37 -16.94 -11.36
CA VAL A 343 7.21 -16.04 -11.21
C VAL A 343 6.38 -16.02 -12.49
N LEU A 344 7.05 -16.03 -13.65
CA LEU A 344 6.40 -16.14 -14.96
C LEU A 344 5.85 -17.55 -15.19
N CYS A 345 6.71 -18.55 -15.02
CA CYS A 345 6.46 -19.96 -15.30
C CYS A 345 6.79 -20.82 -14.07
N PRO A 346 5.81 -21.19 -13.22
CA PRO A 346 6.06 -21.95 -12.00
C PRO A 346 6.80 -23.28 -12.22
N GLU A 347 6.62 -23.90 -13.38
CA GLU A 347 7.26 -25.18 -13.78
C GLU A 347 8.80 -25.09 -13.79
N ILE A 348 9.35 -23.90 -14.05
CA ILE A 348 10.79 -23.64 -14.06
C ILE A 348 11.44 -23.92 -12.71
N ALA A 349 10.67 -23.85 -11.61
CA ALA A 349 11.18 -24.19 -10.27
C ALA A 349 11.79 -25.60 -10.20
N SER A 350 11.30 -26.55 -11.01
CA SER A 350 11.77 -27.94 -11.05
C SER A 350 12.56 -28.34 -12.31
N CYS A 351 12.52 -27.54 -13.38
CA CYS A 351 13.10 -27.93 -14.68
C CYS A 351 14.63 -27.74 -14.77
N SER A 352 15.22 -28.49 -15.70
CA SER A 352 16.56 -28.25 -16.23
C SER A 352 16.58 -27.06 -17.21
N GLN A 353 17.78 -26.58 -17.57
CA GLN A 353 17.94 -25.46 -18.51
C GLN A 353 17.35 -25.77 -19.91
N ASP A 354 17.54 -27.00 -20.39
CA ASP A 354 17.08 -27.40 -21.74
C ASP A 354 15.56 -27.47 -21.83
N GLU A 355 14.91 -27.99 -20.78
CA GLU A 355 13.44 -28.06 -20.68
C GLU A 355 12.83 -26.65 -20.56
N ALA A 356 13.47 -25.77 -19.80
CA ALA A 356 12.97 -24.43 -19.53
C ALA A 356 12.89 -23.55 -20.79
N THR A 357 13.82 -23.72 -21.75
CA THR A 357 13.85 -22.88 -22.96
C THR A 357 12.57 -23.03 -23.78
N LYS A 358 12.08 -24.26 -23.95
CA LYS A 358 10.83 -24.51 -24.69
C LYS A 358 9.61 -23.98 -23.93
N ALA A 359 9.54 -24.24 -22.62
CA ALA A 359 8.45 -23.78 -21.77
C ALA A 359 8.34 -22.25 -21.76
N LEU A 360 9.48 -21.55 -21.68
CA LEU A 360 9.54 -20.09 -21.71
C LEU A 360 9.03 -19.52 -23.03
N SER A 361 9.45 -20.06 -24.17
CA SER A 361 8.97 -19.57 -25.48
C SER A 361 7.46 -19.75 -25.64
N GLN A 362 6.92 -20.90 -25.22
CA GLN A 362 5.48 -21.15 -25.23
C GLN A 362 4.72 -20.21 -24.29
N LEU A 363 5.29 -19.93 -23.11
CA LEU A 363 4.70 -19.00 -22.17
C LEU A 363 4.65 -17.57 -22.70
N VAL A 364 5.72 -17.07 -23.31
CA VAL A 364 5.75 -15.71 -23.88
C VAL A 364 4.69 -15.55 -24.96
N GLU A 365 4.53 -16.55 -25.82
CA GLU A 365 3.46 -16.58 -26.83
C GLU A 365 2.06 -16.58 -26.17
N SER A 366 1.87 -17.41 -25.14
CA SER A 366 0.60 -17.49 -24.38
C SER A 366 0.27 -16.19 -23.65
N ILE A 367 1.27 -15.52 -23.06
CA ILE A 367 1.12 -14.21 -22.44
C ILE A 367 0.73 -13.17 -23.50
N GLY A 368 1.39 -13.17 -24.67
CA GLY A 368 1.05 -12.28 -25.78
C GLY A 368 -0.41 -12.43 -26.26
N GLN A 369 -0.88 -13.68 -26.42
CA GLN A 369 -2.28 -13.96 -26.75
C GLN A 369 -3.23 -13.50 -25.64
N SER A 370 -2.88 -13.76 -24.38
CA SER A 370 -3.66 -13.33 -23.22
C SER A 370 -3.77 -11.81 -23.13
N ILE A 371 -2.69 -11.07 -23.43
CA ILE A 371 -2.67 -9.60 -23.47
C ILE A 371 -3.61 -9.09 -24.56
N ALA A 372 -3.59 -9.71 -25.74
CA ALA A 372 -4.49 -9.34 -26.84
C ALA A 372 -5.96 -9.53 -26.43
N THR A 373 -6.31 -10.69 -25.87
CA THR A 373 -7.66 -10.96 -25.35
C THR A 373 -8.06 -9.97 -24.26
N ALA A 374 -7.20 -9.75 -23.25
CA ALA A 374 -7.46 -8.82 -22.16
C ALA A 374 -7.66 -7.38 -22.66
N SER A 375 -6.88 -6.95 -23.67
CA SER A 375 -7.01 -5.62 -24.28
C SER A 375 -8.36 -5.48 -25.00
N GLN A 376 -8.80 -6.49 -25.76
CA GLN A 376 -10.10 -6.49 -26.42
C GLN A 376 -11.26 -6.43 -25.42
N VAL A 377 -11.16 -7.16 -24.30
CA VAL A 377 -12.15 -7.09 -23.21
C VAL A 377 -12.18 -5.68 -22.61
N LEU A 378 -11.03 -5.10 -22.30
CA LEU A 378 -10.95 -3.73 -21.77
C LEU A 378 -11.54 -2.70 -22.72
N ASP A 379 -11.15 -2.73 -24.00
CA ASP A 379 -11.66 -1.79 -25.00
C ASP A 379 -13.18 -1.91 -25.16
N SER A 380 -13.72 -3.13 -25.09
CA SER A 380 -15.17 -3.35 -25.14
C SER A 380 -15.90 -2.74 -23.94
N LEU A 381 -15.33 -2.88 -22.73
CA LEU A 381 -15.94 -2.42 -21.48
C LEU A 381 -15.75 -0.92 -21.18
N ASP A 382 -14.74 -0.27 -21.77
CA ASP A 382 -14.43 1.15 -21.53
C ASP A 382 -15.31 2.10 -22.37
N THR A 383 -15.88 1.62 -23.48
CA THR A 383 -16.65 2.46 -24.44
C THR A 383 -17.96 3.06 -23.91
N ASN A 384 -18.52 2.56 -22.80
CA ASN A 384 -19.85 2.94 -22.32
C ASN A 384 -19.87 3.64 -20.95
N LEU A 385 -18.71 3.81 -20.30
CA LEU A 385 -18.60 4.51 -19.04
C LEU A 385 -17.99 5.88 -19.32
N ASP A 386 -18.78 6.95 -19.22
CA ASP A 386 -18.31 8.32 -19.43
C ASP A 386 -17.13 8.63 -18.50
N GLY A 387 -15.93 8.62 -19.08
CA GLY A 387 -14.68 8.98 -18.43
C GLY A 387 -13.74 7.79 -18.23
N ALA A 388 -12.62 7.80 -18.95
CA ALA A 388 -11.46 6.97 -18.66
C ALA A 388 -11.04 7.22 -17.20
N THR A 389 -11.46 6.34 -16.30
CA THR A 389 -11.08 6.46 -14.90
C THR A 389 -9.58 6.15 -14.78
N ASN A 390 -8.88 6.82 -13.86
CA ASN A 390 -7.48 6.52 -13.51
C ASN A 390 -7.28 5.01 -13.24
N ALA A 391 -8.32 4.31 -12.76
CA ALA A 391 -8.30 2.88 -12.51
C ALA A 391 -8.19 2.02 -13.78
N THR A 392 -8.90 2.35 -14.88
CA THR A 392 -8.74 1.65 -16.16
C THR A 392 -7.35 1.90 -16.75
N GLY A 393 -6.82 3.12 -16.60
CA GLY A 393 -5.44 3.45 -16.99
C GLY A 393 -4.40 2.53 -16.36
N LYS A 394 -4.53 2.23 -15.05
CA LYS A 394 -3.64 1.29 -14.36
C LYS A 394 -3.69 -0.14 -14.93
N LEU A 395 -4.87 -0.61 -15.34
CA LEU A 395 -5.00 -1.93 -15.98
C LEU A 395 -4.28 -1.95 -17.33
N ARG A 396 -4.41 -0.88 -18.12
CA ARG A 396 -3.72 -0.76 -19.41
C ARG A 396 -2.20 -0.71 -19.22
N THR A 397 -1.72 0.06 -18.24
CA THR A 397 -0.29 0.10 -17.88
C THR A 397 0.25 -1.28 -17.48
N ALA A 398 -0.50 -2.08 -16.72
CA ALA A 398 -0.11 -3.45 -16.38
C ALA A 398 0.05 -4.33 -17.64
N LEU A 399 -0.88 -4.23 -18.59
CA LEU A 399 -0.78 -4.95 -19.87
C LEU A 399 0.41 -4.45 -20.72
N GLU A 400 0.68 -3.15 -20.72
CA GLU A 400 1.83 -2.55 -21.41
C GLU A 400 3.16 -3.04 -20.83
N HIS A 401 3.31 -3.07 -19.51
CA HIS A 401 4.51 -3.61 -18.86
C HIS A 401 4.71 -5.09 -19.20
N LEU A 402 3.66 -5.92 -19.12
CA LEU A 402 3.76 -7.33 -19.51
C LEU A 402 4.11 -7.50 -21.00
N GLY A 403 3.59 -6.62 -21.87
CA GLY A 403 3.90 -6.62 -23.30
C GLY A 403 5.34 -6.24 -23.64
N GLN A 404 6.05 -5.57 -22.72
CA GLN A 404 7.49 -5.27 -22.87
C GLN A 404 8.37 -6.49 -22.59
N ILE A 405 7.85 -7.50 -21.89
CA ILE A 405 8.59 -8.73 -21.60
C ILE A 405 8.81 -9.50 -22.91
N SER A 406 10.07 -9.62 -23.32
CA SER A 406 10.46 -10.29 -24.55
C SER A 406 11.83 -10.94 -24.44
N GLY A 407 12.08 -11.96 -25.26
CA GLY A 407 13.36 -12.66 -25.30
C GLY A 407 13.25 -14.03 -25.96
N HIS A 408 14.34 -14.47 -26.57
CA HIS A 408 14.42 -15.75 -27.29
C HIS A 408 15.10 -16.86 -26.47
N ASP A 409 15.70 -16.49 -25.33
CA ASP A 409 16.30 -17.40 -24.37
C ASP A 409 16.04 -16.91 -22.94
N TYR A 410 16.45 -17.71 -21.94
CA TYR A 410 16.24 -17.38 -20.54
C TYR A 410 17.03 -16.13 -20.08
N VAL A 411 18.17 -15.82 -20.71
CA VAL A 411 19.03 -14.69 -20.33
C VAL A 411 18.35 -13.38 -20.72
N HIS A 412 17.89 -13.28 -21.96
CA HIS A 412 17.19 -12.11 -22.48
C HIS A 412 15.85 -11.93 -21.78
N LEU A 413 15.11 -13.01 -21.50
CA LEU A 413 13.85 -12.91 -20.74
C LEU A 413 14.09 -12.44 -19.31
N TYR A 414 15.10 -12.99 -18.62
CA TYR A 414 15.48 -12.52 -17.29
C TYR A 414 15.84 -11.02 -17.29
N GLN A 415 16.64 -10.58 -18.26
CA GLN A 415 17.01 -9.17 -18.41
C GLN A 415 15.80 -8.29 -18.69
N SER A 416 14.92 -8.70 -19.61
CA SER A 416 13.70 -7.98 -19.94
C SER A 416 12.77 -7.81 -18.74
N VAL A 417 12.59 -8.85 -17.92
CA VAL A 417 11.86 -8.76 -16.65
C VAL A 417 12.51 -7.74 -15.72
N ARG A 418 13.84 -7.78 -15.59
CA ARG A 418 14.61 -6.92 -14.70
C ARG A 418 14.65 -5.46 -15.11
N ASP A 419 14.59 -5.19 -16.41
CA ASP A 419 14.55 -3.85 -16.96
C ASP A 419 13.14 -3.24 -16.85
N THR A 420 12.10 -4.08 -16.93
CA THR A 420 10.69 -3.66 -16.85
C THR A 420 10.23 -3.46 -15.41
N TYR A 421 10.60 -4.38 -14.50
CA TYR A 421 10.10 -4.42 -13.13
C TYR A 421 11.17 -4.10 -12.11
N SER A 422 10.91 -3.06 -11.31
CA SER A 422 11.78 -2.68 -10.19
C SER A 422 11.61 -3.58 -8.96
N SER A 423 10.49 -4.32 -8.90
CA SER A 423 10.17 -5.28 -7.85
C SER A 423 9.34 -6.45 -8.40
N LEU A 424 9.65 -7.69 -7.98
CA LEU A 424 8.89 -8.87 -8.37
C LEU A 424 7.41 -8.89 -7.93
N PRO A 425 7.02 -8.30 -6.77
CA PRO A 425 5.61 -8.13 -6.45
C PRO A 425 4.80 -7.36 -7.50
N GLU A 426 5.42 -6.41 -8.21
CA GLU A 426 4.75 -5.66 -9.30
C GLU A 426 4.44 -6.60 -10.47
N LEU A 427 5.41 -7.42 -10.89
CA LEU A 427 5.19 -8.44 -11.92
C LEU A 427 4.08 -9.43 -11.52
N THR A 428 4.09 -9.88 -10.26
CA THR A 428 3.08 -10.81 -9.74
C THR A 428 1.69 -10.18 -9.79
N TYR A 429 1.57 -8.89 -9.46
CA TYR A 429 0.33 -8.15 -9.52
C TYR A 429 -0.17 -7.98 -10.97
N ASP A 430 0.72 -7.65 -11.90
CA ASP A 430 0.36 -7.48 -13.31
C ASP A 430 -0.07 -8.83 -13.93
N LEU A 431 0.62 -9.93 -13.63
CA LEU A 431 0.22 -11.28 -14.05
C LEU A 431 -1.16 -11.68 -13.47
N ALA A 432 -1.42 -11.35 -12.20
CA ALA A 432 -2.74 -11.59 -11.60
C ALA A 432 -3.83 -10.76 -12.30
N THR A 433 -3.53 -9.51 -12.62
CA THR A 433 -4.42 -8.60 -13.38
C THR A 433 -4.74 -9.17 -14.76
N LEU A 434 -3.72 -9.63 -15.50
CA LEU A 434 -3.89 -10.28 -16.80
C LEU A 434 -4.83 -11.49 -16.70
N ARG A 435 -4.60 -12.38 -15.72
CA ARG A 435 -5.45 -13.56 -15.50
C ARG A 435 -6.90 -13.18 -15.21
N GLN A 436 -7.14 -12.18 -14.37
CA GLN A 436 -8.49 -11.72 -14.08
C GLN A 436 -9.18 -11.13 -15.32
N LEU A 437 -8.47 -10.37 -16.15
CA LEU A 437 -9.03 -9.83 -17.39
C LEU A 437 -9.38 -10.92 -18.41
N VAL A 438 -8.52 -11.94 -18.54
CA VAL A 438 -8.80 -13.08 -19.43
C VAL A 438 -10.01 -13.88 -18.93
N LEU A 439 -10.18 -14.05 -17.62
CA LEU A 439 -11.37 -14.72 -17.06
C LEU A 439 -12.68 -13.99 -17.37
N LEU A 440 -12.65 -12.66 -17.51
CA LEU A 440 -13.83 -11.88 -17.90
C LEU A 440 -14.20 -12.06 -19.38
N ASN A 441 -13.35 -12.67 -20.20
CA ASN A 441 -13.61 -12.82 -21.63
C ASN A 441 -14.87 -13.66 -21.91
N ASP A 442 -15.10 -14.71 -21.12
CA ASP A 442 -16.26 -15.61 -21.30
C ASP A 442 -17.59 -14.86 -21.03
N ASP A 443 -17.58 -13.94 -20.08
CA ASP A 443 -18.73 -13.15 -19.66
C ASP A 443 -18.78 -11.75 -20.32
N ALA A 444 -17.80 -11.40 -21.17
CA ALA A 444 -17.59 -10.02 -21.64
C ALA A 444 -18.81 -9.46 -22.37
N SER A 445 -19.49 -10.29 -23.16
CA SER A 445 -20.71 -9.90 -23.87
C SER A 445 -21.86 -9.59 -22.92
N GLU A 446 -22.08 -10.42 -21.89
CA GLU A 446 -23.14 -10.21 -20.90
C GLU A 446 -22.88 -8.98 -20.04
N ILE A 447 -21.63 -8.76 -19.63
CA ILE A 447 -21.19 -7.57 -18.89
C ILE A 447 -21.44 -6.32 -19.73
N PHE A 448 -21.03 -6.34 -21.01
CA PHE A 448 -21.26 -5.24 -21.94
C PHE A 448 -22.76 -4.92 -22.09
N HIS A 449 -23.59 -5.96 -22.27
CA HIS A 449 -25.04 -5.78 -22.36
C HIS A 449 -25.65 -5.22 -21.06
N ALA A 450 -25.18 -5.65 -19.89
CA ALA A 450 -25.62 -5.13 -18.61
C ALA A 450 -25.22 -3.66 -18.42
N GLN A 451 -23.97 -3.30 -18.73
CA GLN A 451 -23.48 -1.92 -18.70
C GLN A 451 -24.32 -1.02 -19.59
N ARG A 452 -24.52 -1.41 -20.86
CA ARG A 452 -25.33 -0.65 -21.82
C ARG A 452 -26.77 -0.49 -21.33
N TYR A 453 -27.39 -1.55 -20.83
CA TYR A 453 -28.75 -1.49 -20.30
C TYR A 453 -28.86 -0.47 -19.16
N ILE A 454 -27.97 -0.56 -18.17
CA ILE A 454 -28.01 0.30 -16.96
C ILE A 454 -27.64 1.74 -17.30
N ALA A 455 -26.68 1.96 -18.20
CA ALA A 455 -26.31 3.28 -18.68
C ALA A 455 -27.51 3.96 -19.39
N ASN A 456 -28.19 3.23 -20.27
CA ASN A 456 -29.34 3.72 -21.04
C ASN A 456 -30.65 3.80 -20.21
N ALA A 457 -30.70 3.14 -19.06
CA ALA A 457 -31.82 3.25 -18.12
C ALA A 457 -31.78 4.63 -17.44
N ASN A 458 -32.48 5.61 -18.01
CA ASN A 458 -32.50 6.97 -17.47
C ASN A 458 -33.43 7.04 -16.24
N VAL A 459 -32.85 7.27 -15.06
CA VAL A 459 -33.57 7.29 -13.78
C VAL A 459 -33.43 8.66 -13.11
N PRO A 460 -34.48 9.50 -13.09
CA PRO A 460 -34.41 10.80 -12.45
C PRO A 460 -34.44 10.68 -10.92
N ALA A 461 -33.35 11.11 -10.28
CA ALA A 461 -33.15 10.99 -8.83
C ALA A 461 -34.25 11.67 -8.00
N ARG A 462 -34.88 12.74 -8.52
CA ARG A 462 -35.96 13.47 -7.82
C ARG A 462 -37.20 12.61 -7.56
N ARG A 463 -37.51 11.68 -8.47
CA ARG A 463 -38.72 10.84 -8.42
C ARG A 463 -38.41 9.40 -8.02
N PHE A 464 -37.21 8.92 -8.35
CA PHE A 464 -36.79 7.54 -8.14
C PHE A 464 -35.41 7.46 -7.46
N ALA A 465 -35.26 8.08 -6.29
CA ALA A 465 -33.97 8.20 -5.59
C ALA A 465 -33.25 6.85 -5.39
N ASN A 466 -33.95 5.82 -4.90
CA ASN A 466 -33.34 4.51 -4.66
C ASN A 466 -32.86 3.82 -5.96
N LEU A 467 -33.68 3.87 -7.02
CA LEU A 467 -33.30 3.33 -8.32
C LEU A 467 -32.12 4.09 -8.95
N ALA A 468 -32.04 5.41 -8.75
CA ALA A 468 -30.91 6.20 -9.24
C ALA A 468 -29.61 5.83 -8.50
N VAL A 469 -29.67 5.67 -7.17
CA VAL A 469 -28.52 5.19 -6.37
C VAL A 469 -28.11 3.77 -6.76
N ASP A 470 -29.08 2.87 -6.97
CA ASP A 470 -28.82 1.51 -7.42
C ASP A 470 -28.11 1.51 -8.79
N ARG A 471 -28.59 2.34 -9.74
CA ARG A 471 -27.99 2.50 -11.07
C ARG A 471 -26.53 2.94 -10.97
N ASP A 472 -26.24 4.01 -10.23
CA ASP A 472 -24.89 4.55 -10.12
C ASP A 472 -23.93 3.58 -9.39
N THR A 473 -24.46 2.87 -8.39
CA THR A 473 -23.72 1.81 -7.67
C THR A 473 -23.37 0.66 -8.61
N LEU A 474 -24.31 0.22 -9.45
CA LEU A 474 -24.10 -0.84 -10.42
C LEU A 474 -23.12 -0.43 -11.52
N LEU A 475 -23.24 0.77 -12.08
CA LEU A 475 -22.27 1.28 -13.07
C LEU A 475 -20.85 1.33 -12.50
N THR A 476 -20.71 1.74 -11.23
CA THR A 476 -19.42 1.70 -10.53
C THR A 476 -18.92 0.26 -10.38
N ALA A 477 -19.77 -0.66 -9.96
CA ALA A 477 -19.42 -2.07 -9.75
C ALA A 477 -19.06 -2.80 -11.05
N LEU A 478 -19.69 -2.41 -12.17
CA LEU A 478 -19.44 -2.94 -13.51
C LEU A 478 -18.19 -2.36 -14.18
N SER A 479 -17.51 -1.40 -13.57
CA SER A 479 -16.26 -0.89 -14.13
C SER A 479 -15.17 -1.99 -14.16
N PRO A 480 -14.30 -2.03 -15.19
CA PRO A 480 -13.29 -3.07 -15.33
C PRO A 480 -12.41 -3.25 -14.09
N SER A 481 -12.05 -2.14 -13.45
CA SER A 481 -11.23 -2.13 -12.22
C SER A 481 -11.91 -2.76 -11.00
N ARG A 482 -13.25 -2.76 -10.94
CA ARG A 482 -14.00 -3.37 -9.84
C ARG A 482 -14.26 -4.84 -10.10
N LEU A 483 -14.50 -5.22 -11.35
CA LEU A 483 -14.66 -6.61 -11.78
C LEU A 483 -13.36 -7.41 -11.61
N THR A 484 -12.21 -6.80 -11.86
CA THR A 484 -10.88 -7.44 -11.75
C THR A 484 -10.24 -7.35 -10.37
N GLY A 485 -10.81 -6.55 -9.46
CA GLY A 485 -10.23 -6.34 -8.14
C GLY A 485 -10.19 -7.64 -7.32
N LEU A 486 -9.04 -7.95 -6.71
CA LEU A 486 -8.83 -9.15 -5.86
C LEU A 486 -9.81 -9.28 -4.67
N ARG A 487 -10.53 -8.20 -4.32
CA ARG A 487 -11.58 -8.17 -3.28
C ARG A 487 -12.96 -7.79 -3.85
N GLY A 488 -13.09 -7.72 -5.17
CA GLY A 488 -14.33 -7.42 -5.87
C GLY A 488 -15.34 -8.55 -5.70
N ARG A 489 -16.63 -8.19 -5.72
CA ARG A 489 -17.69 -9.16 -5.96
C ARG A 489 -17.62 -9.46 -7.46
N GLY A 490 -17.01 -10.58 -7.86
CA GLY A 490 -16.88 -10.96 -9.27
C GLY A 490 -18.22 -10.98 -10.03
N TRP A 491 -18.18 -11.15 -11.35
CA TRP A 491 -19.36 -11.03 -12.23
C TRP A 491 -20.61 -11.75 -11.68
N SER A 492 -20.49 -13.01 -11.26
CA SER A 492 -21.60 -13.83 -10.74
C SER A 492 -22.38 -13.22 -9.57
N ALA A 493 -21.76 -12.37 -8.76
CA ALA A 493 -22.45 -11.64 -7.70
C ALA A 493 -23.15 -10.39 -8.23
N ILE A 494 -22.53 -9.68 -9.16
CA ILE A 494 -23.06 -8.47 -9.78
C ILE A 494 -24.25 -8.80 -10.70
N THR A 495 -24.22 -9.91 -11.44
CA THR A 495 -25.31 -10.33 -12.35
C THR A 495 -26.65 -10.38 -11.63
N ARG A 496 -26.68 -10.90 -10.38
CA ARG A 496 -27.91 -10.93 -9.56
C ARG A 496 -28.42 -9.53 -9.20
N ASP A 497 -27.51 -8.61 -8.90
CA ASP A 497 -27.88 -7.23 -8.59
C ASP A 497 -28.38 -6.49 -9.85
N VAL A 498 -27.79 -6.78 -11.02
CA VAL A 498 -28.23 -6.32 -12.34
C VAL A 498 -29.64 -6.82 -12.64
N GLU A 499 -29.91 -8.12 -12.49
CA GLU A 499 -31.24 -8.71 -12.70
C GLU A 499 -32.28 -8.08 -11.76
N ALA A 500 -31.94 -7.92 -10.48
CA ALA A 500 -32.82 -7.30 -9.51
C ALA A 500 -33.13 -5.83 -9.88
N PHE A 501 -32.14 -5.10 -10.38
CA PHE A 501 -32.33 -3.74 -10.90
C PHE A 501 -33.24 -3.74 -12.13
N LYS A 502 -33.00 -4.62 -13.11
CA LYS A 502 -33.85 -4.74 -14.32
C LYS A 502 -35.32 -4.94 -13.97
N ILE A 503 -35.62 -5.80 -12.98
CA ILE A 503 -36.99 -6.05 -12.51
C ILE A 503 -37.60 -4.76 -11.93
N ARG A 504 -36.90 -4.07 -11.02
CA ARG A 504 -37.40 -2.84 -10.38
C ARG A 504 -37.58 -1.70 -11.39
N TYR A 505 -36.62 -1.53 -12.29
CA TYR A 505 -36.66 -0.50 -13.33
C TYR A 505 -37.80 -0.77 -14.33
N THR A 506 -37.94 -2.01 -14.81
CA THR A 506 -39.03 -2.43 -15.72
C THR A 506 -40.40 -2.11 -15.12
N GLN A 507 -40.61 -2.43 -13.83
CA GLN A 507 -41.86 -2.11 -13.14
C GLN A 507 -42.13 -0.59 -13.11
N ALA A 508 -41.14 0.20 -12.70
CA ALA A 508 -41.26 1.65 -12.66
C ALA A 508 -41.52 2.26 -14.04
N TYR A 509 -40.84 1.74 -15.09
CA TYR A 509 -41.01 2.18 -16.46
C TYR A 509 -42.40 1.87 -17.00
N ARG A 510 -42.92 0.66 -16.80
CA ARG A 510 -44.26 0.28 -17.26
C ARG A 510 -45.35 1.16 -16.64
N GLU A 511 -45.26 1.39 -15.34
CA GLU A 511 -46.20 2.28 -14.64
C GLU A 511 -46.10 3.73 -15.13
N HIS A 512 -44.88 4.22 -15.38
CA HIS A 512 -44.65 5.54 -15.92
C HIS A 512 -45.21 5.67 -17.34
N HIS A 513 -44.89 4.71 -18.21
CA HIS A 513 -45.33 4.67 -19.60
C HIS A 513 -46.85 4.67 -19.70
N GLN A 514 -47.53 3.83 -18.92
CA GLN A 514 -48.98 3.80 -18.87
C GLN A 514 -49.55 5.17 -18.43
N LYS A 515 -49.07 5.73 -17.32
CA LYS A 515 -49.52 7.04 -16.83
C LYS A 515 -49.27 8.17 -17.84
N PHE A 516 -48.15 8.13 -18.55
CA PHE A 516 -47.81 9.11 -19.58
C PHE A 516 -48.79 9.04 -20.75
N HIS A 517 -49.03 7.84 -21.29
CA HIS A 517 -49.93 7.65 -22.43
C HIS A 517 -51.42 7.77 -22.07
N ASP A 518 -51.83 7.50 -20.83
CA ASP A 518 -53.19 7.77 -20.35
C ASP A 518 -53.48 9.28 -20.28
N ALA A 519 -52.46 10.08 -19.93
CA ALA A 519 -52.57 11.53 -19.79
C ALA A 519 -52.42 12.29 -21.13
N LEU A 520 -51.71 11.71 -22.09
CA LEU A 520 -51.33 12.37 -23.35
C LEU A 520 -52.53 12.82 -24.21
N PRO A 521 -53.60 12.02 -24.43
CA PRO A 521 -54.74 12.44 -25.24
C PRO A 521 -55.48 13.65 -24.65
N LEU A 522 -55.65 13.68 -23.33
CA LEU A 522 -56.28 14.80 -22.63
C LEU A 522 -55.45 16.07 -22.82
N PHE A 523 -54.15 16.00 -22.58
CA PHE A 523 -53.21 17.10 -22.81
C PHE A 523 -53.25 17.62 -24.26
N GLN A 524 -53.19 16.72 -25.25
CA GLN A 524 -53.20 17.10 -26.67
C GLN A 524 -54.53 17.79 -27.04
N SER A 525 -55.66 17.32 -26.52
CA SER A 525 -56.97 17.94 -26.77
C SER A 525 -57.08 19.34 -26.15
N GLU A 526 -56.57 19.52 -24.94
CA GLU A 526 -56.59 20.81 -24.22
C GLU A 526 -55.59 21.80 -24.84
N LEU A 527 -54.43 21.32 -25.30
CA LEU A 527 -53.45 22.12 -26.02
C LEU A 527 -54.04 22.65 -27.33
N LEU A 528 -54.66 21.78 -28.14
CA LEU A 528 -55.34 22.18 -29.38
C LEU A 528 -56.47 23.18 -29.12
N SER A 529 -57.24 23.01 -28.05
CA SER A 529 -58.28 23.98 -27.67
C SER A 529 -57.66 25.33 -27.28
N THR A 530 -56.57 25.31 -26.51
CA THR A 530 -55.87 26.52 -26.06
C THR A 530 -55.19 27.25 -27.22
N GLU A 531 -54.59 26.53 -28.17
CA GLU A 531 -54.03 27.09 -29.42
C GLU A 531 -55.12 27.83 -30.22
N LYS A 532 -56.32 27.25 -30.37
CA LYS A 532 -57.44 27.92 -31.04
C LYS A 532 -57.87 29.21 -30.34
N LYS A 533 -57.93 29.20 -29.01
CA LYS A 533 -58.29 30.38 -28.22
C LYS A 533 -57.21 31.47 -28.29
N LEU A 534 -55.94 31.08 -28.35
CA LEU A 534 -54.83 32.01 -28.54
C LEU A 534 -54.89 32.67 -29.92
N ALA A 535 -55.13 31.89 -30.99
CA ALA A 535 -55.32 32.44 -32.33
C ALA A 535 -56.49 33.44 -32.39
N ALA A 536 -57.61 33.14 -31.71
CA ALA A 536 -58.74 34.08 -31.59
C ALA A 536 -58.37 35.35 -30.81
N LEU A 537 -57.56 35.23 -29.75
CA LEU A 537 -57.05 36.38 -28.98
C LEU A 537 -56.11 37.26 -29.82
N GLU A 538 -55.23 36.68 -30.63
CA GLU A 538 -54.34 37.39 -31.56
C GLU A 538 -55.14 38.18 -32.61
N LEU A 539 -56.14 37.52 -33.19
CA LEU A 539 -57.09 38.14 -34.12
C LEU A 539 -57.79 39.36 -33.49
N LEU A 540 -58.27 39.26 -32.25
CA LEU A 540 -58.86 40.39 -31.51
C LEU A 540 -57.83 41.46 -31.11
N ASN A 541 -56.57 41.08 -30.85
CA ASN A 541 -55.51 42.05 -30.56
C ASN A 541 -55.14 42.90 -31.79
N SER A 542 -55.48 42.46 -33.00
CA SER A 542 -55.31 43.27 -34.22
C SER A 542 -56.29 44.45 -34.32
N ILE A 543 -57.31 44.51 -33.47
CA ILE A 543 -58.31 45.59 -33.41
C ILE A 543 -57.80 46.66 -32.42
N SER A 544 -57.45 47.83 -32.95
CA SER A 544 -56.74 48.87 -32.18
C SER A 544 -57.62 49.47 -31.08
N GLU A 545 -58.93 49.47 -31.31
CA GLU A 545 -60.01 50.00 -30.49
C GLU A 545 -60.19 49.18 -29.20
N LEU A 546 -59.80 47.89 -29.21
CA LEU A 546 -59.83 47.00 -28.04
C LEU A 546 -58.65 47.20 -27.07
N GLY A 547 -57.80 48.20 -27.35
CA GLY A 547 -56.64 48.60 -26.56
C GLY A 547 -55.40 47.72 -26.79
N LYS A 548 -54.27 48.11 -26.18
CA LYS A 548 -52.97 47.45 -26.37
C LYS A 548 -53.04 45.94 -26.04
N PRO A 549 -52.29 45.08 -26.76
CA PRO A 549 -52.18 43.66 -26.45
C PRO A 549 -51.53 43.43 -25.07
N PRO A 550 -51.75 42.25 -24.45
CA PRO A 550 -51.04 41.85 -23.24
C PRO A 550 -49.52 41.92 -23.41
N LYS A 551 -48.77 42.24 -22.35
CA LYS A 551 -47.29 42.34 -22.39
C LYS A 551 -46.56 40.99 -22.41
N ALA A 552 -47.23 39.89 -22.10
CA ALA A 552 -46.65 38.54 -22.09
C ALA A 552 -46.84 37.87 -23.45
N SER A 553 -45.79 37.21 -23.97
CA SER A 553 -45.84 36.43 -25.20
C SER A 553 -46.40 35.04 -24.91
N PHE A 554 -47.73 34.91 -24.96
CA PHE A 554 -48.39 33.61 -24.77
C PHE A 554 -48.08 32.62 -25.92
N GLU A 555 -47.69 33.13 -27.09
CA GLU A 555 -47.32 32.34 -28.27
C GLU A 555 -46.03 31.55 -28.02
N ASP A 556 -44.97 32.21 -27.54
CA ASP A 556 -43.70 31.56 -27.22
C ASP A 556 -43.85 30.53 -26.09
N ASP A 557 -44.62 30.87 -25.06
CA ASP A 557 -44.85 30.00 -23.89
C ASP A 557 -45.64 28.74 -24.27
N LEU A 558 -46.62 28.85 -25.17
CA LEU A 558 -47.44 27.71 -25.62
C LEU A 558 -46.68 26.87 -26.66
N ALA A 559 -45.92 27.50 -27.56
CA ALA A 559 -45.09 26.82 -28.56
C ALA A 559 -43.92 26.04 -27.93
N ALA A 560 -43.46 26.46 -26.74
CA ALA A 560 -42.43 25.74 -25.98
C ALA A 560 -42.92 24.41 -25.37
N LEU A 561 -44.24 24.16 -25.32
CA LEU A 561 -44.77 22.90 -24.78
C LEU A 561 -44.60 21.75 -25.78
N PRO A 562 -43.90 20.65 -25.42
CA PRO A 562 -43.75 19.51 -26.32
C PRO A 562 -45.09 18.81 -26.53
N ARG A 563 -45.49 18.61 -27.80
CA ARG A 563 -46.72 17.89 -28.19
C ARG A 563 -46.73 16.40 -27.81
N GLY A 564 -45.58 15.88 -27.39
CA GLY A 564 -45.36 14.49 -27.04
C GLY A 564 -45.14 13.59 -28.26
N PRO A 565 -44.75 12.32 -28.02
CA PRO A 565 -44.55 11.33 -29.07
C PRO A 565 -45.88 10.89 -29.71
N VAL A 566 -45.77 10.17 -30.83
CA VAL A 566 -46.90 9.48 -31.48
C VAL A 566 -47.54 8.48 -30.49
N PRO A 567 -48.86 8.23 -30.56
CA PRO A 567 -49.51 7.22 -29.74
C PRO A 567 -48.78 5.87 -29.84
N CYS A 568 -48.42 5.31 -28.68
CA CYS A 568 -47.76 4.02 -28.60
C CYS A 568 -48.78 2.89 -28.78
N SER A 569 -48.43 1.89 -29.58
CA SER A 569 -49.26 0.72 -29.85
C SER A 569 -49.24 -0.28 -28.70
N PHE A 570 -48.20 -0.24 -27.86
CA PHE A 570 -47.97 -1.18 -26.78
C PHE A 570 -48.65 -0.76 -25.48
N GLN A 571 -49.37 -1.71 -24.86
CA GLN A 571 -49.82 -1.55 -23.47
C GLN A 571 -48.73 -2.02 -22.50
N GLY A 572 -48.68 -1.46 -21.28
CA GLY A 572 -47.53 -1.61 -20.37
C GLY A 572 -47.04 -3.05 -20.12
N LEU A 573 -47.93 -4.05 -20.14
CA LEU A 573 -47.56 -5.47 -19.96
C LEU A 573 -46.91 -6.11 -21.20
N GLU A 574 -47.14 -5.57 -22.40
CA GLU A 574 -46.60 -6.06 -23.68
C GLU A 574 -45.19 -5.53 -23.96
N LEU A 575 -44.71 -4.56 -23.17
CA LEU A 575 -43.37 -4.01 -23.30
C LEU A 575 -42.31 -5.03 -22.88
N GLU A 576 -41.53 -5.50 -23.86
CA GLU A 576 -40.34 -6.33 -23.67
C GLU A 576 -39.11 -5.45 -23.34
N LEU A 577 -38.81 -5.31 -22.05
CA LEU A 577 -37.74 -4.42 -21.53
C LEU A 577 -36.54 -5.20 -20.98
N ALA A 578 -36.36 -6.46 -21.42
CA ALA A 578 -35.28 -7.32 -20.93
C ALA A 578 -33.89 -6.89 -21.47
N ASN A 579 -33.86 -6.43 -22.72
CA ASN A 579 -32.64 -6.13 -23.47
C ASN A 579 -32.40 -4.62 -23.67
N GLU A 580 -33.47 -3.85 -23.86
CA GLU A 580 -33.43 -2.39 -23.98
C GLU A 580 -34.33 -1.76 -22.90
N PRO A 581 -33.88 -0.69 -22.22
CA PRO A 581 -34.59 -0.12 -21.07
C PRO A 581 -35.74 0.81 -21.45
N ASN A 582 -35.95 1.10 -22.74
CA ASN A 582 -36.98 2.02 -23.21
C ASN A 582 -37.85 1.36 -24.28
N CYS A 583 -39.09 1.80 -24.42
CA CYS A 583 -39.97 1.38 -25.50
C CYS A 583 -39.35 1.68 -26.87
N CYS A 584 -39.47 0.74 -27.82
CA CYS A 584 -38.94 0.87 -29.17
C CYS A 584 -39.77 1.78 -30.10
N GLU A 585 -41.00 2.14 -29.72
CA GLU A 585 -41.85 3.05 -30.49
C GLU A 585 -41.75 4.49 -29.99
N CYS A 586 -42.07 4.73 -28.72
CA CYS A 586 -42.18 6.08 -28.19
C CYS A 586 -40.90 6.62 -27.56
N HIS A 587 -39.95 5.74 -27.20
CA HIS A 587 -38.65 6.08 -26.60
C HIS A 587 -38.70 7.03 -25.39
N ILE A 588 -39.84 7.10 -24.68
CA ILE A 588 -39.98 8.00 -23.53
C ILE A 588 -39.05 7.56 -22.40
N SER A 589 -38.54 8.53 -21.63
CA SER A 589 -37.71 8.28 -20.45
C SER A 589 -38.51 8.54 -19.16
N LEU A 590 -38.04 8.02 -18.02
CA LEU A 590 -38.70 8.25 -16.72
C LEU A 590 -38.71 9.72 -16.27
N ASP A 591 -37.85 10.56 -16.86
CA ASP A 591 -37.75 11.99 -16.57
C ASP A 591 -38.74 12.83 -17.39
N GLN A 592 -39.25 12.27 -18.50
CA GLN A 592 -40.25 12.96 -19.30
C GLN A 592 -41.61 12.91 -18.61
N THR A 593 -42.30 14.05 -18.57
CA THR A 593 -43.66 14.14 -18.04
C THR A 593 -44.55 14.89 -19.01
N VAL A 594 -45.83 14.52 -19.08
CA VAL A 594 -46.81 15.30 -19.83
C VAL A 594 -47.00 16.64 -19.11
N PRO A 595 -46.80 17.80 -19.78
CA PRO A 595 -46.78 19.12 -19.13
C PRO A 595 -48.20 19.66 -18.89
N LEU A 596 -49.02 18.85 -18.20
CA LEU A 596 -50.40 19.19 -17.84
C LEU A 596 -50.47 20.39 -16.90
N ALA A 597 -49.51 20.50 -15.97
CA ALA A 597 -49.51 21.60 -15.00
C ALA A 597 -49.15 22.94 -15.65
N GLU A 598 -48.19 22.94 -16.58
CA GLU A 598 -47.84 24.13 -17.37
C GLU A 598 -49.02 24.58 -18.23
N LEU A 599 -49.69 23.66 -18.91
CA LEU A 599 -50.88 23.95 -19.71
C LEU A 599 -52.04 24.45 -18.85
N ALA A 600 -52.32 23.81 -17.72
CA ALA A 600 -53.36 24.23 -16.78
C ALA A 600 -53.08 25.60 -16.14
N ARG A 601 -51.83 26.07 -16.14
CA ARG A 601 -51.45 27.43 -15.73
C ARG A 601 -51.63 28.44 -16.87
N LEU A 602 -51.34 28.06 -18.12
CA LEU A 602 -51.41 28.94 -19.29
C LEU A 602 -52.85 29.11 -19.81
N ALA A 603 -53.61 28.03 -19.90
CA ALA A 603 -54.96 28.04 -20.48
C ALA A 603 -55.91 29.04 -19.77
N PRO A 604 -55.98 29.11 -18.43
CA PRO A 604 -56.83 30.11 -17.76
C PRO A 604 -56.37 31.56 -17.97
N GLN A 605 -55.08 31.80 -18.17
CA GLN A 605 -54.56 33.15 -18.44
C GLN A 605 -54.96 33.61 -19.84
N ILE A 606 -54.89 32.72 -20.83
CA ILE A 606 -55.36 32.96 -22.20
C ILE A 606 -56.89 33.17 -22.18
N ASP A 607 -57.63 32.33 -21.45
CA ASP A 607 -59.08 32.47 -21.28
C ASP A 607 -59.47 33.82 -20.66
N ALA A 608 -58.76 34.27 -19.62
CA ALA A 608 -59.02 35.55 -18.98
C ALA A 608 -58.68 36.75 -19.90
N ALA A 609 -57.58 36.66 -20.64
CA ALA A 609 -57.20 37.69 -21.61
C ALA A 609 -58.22 37.80 -22.74
N LEU A 610 -58.64 36.65 -23.29
CA LEU A 610 -59.69 36.55 -24.30
C LEU A 610 -61.02 37.10 -23.78
N ALA A 611 -61.48 36.66 -22.60
CA ALA A 611 -62.71 37.17 -22.00
C ALA A 611 -62.67 38.69 -21.77
N THR A 612 -61.52 39.25 -21.41
CA THR A 612 -61.35 40.71 -21.25
C THR A 612 -61.52 41.43 -22.58
N LYS A 613 -60.94 40.91 -23.66
CA LYS A 613 -61.07 41.47 -25.02
C LYS A 613 -62.50 41.35 -25.53
N THR A 614 -63.15 40.21 -25.34
CA THR A 614 -64.56 39.99 -25.73
C THR A 614 -65.52 40.90 -24.96
N ARG A 615 -65.28 41.15 -23.67
CA ARG A 615 -66.09 42.12 -22.89
C ARG A 615 -65.89 43.56 -23.35
N LYS A 616 -64.65 43.96 -23.67
CA LYS A 616 -64.38 45.29 -24.24
C LYS A 616 -65.07 45.46 -25.59
N LEU A 617 -64.99 44.43 -26.44
CA LEU A 617 -65.68 44.40 -27.72
C LEU A 617 -67.20 44.55 -27.51
N SER A 618 -67.79 43.73 -26.63
CA SER A 618 -69.21 43.84 -26.29
C SER A 618 -69.60 45.24 -25.78
N ARG A 619 -68.79 45.85 -24.92
CA ARG A 619 -69.04 47.21 -24.43
C ARG A 619 -69.00 48.26 -25.54
N LEU A 620 -67.99 48.22 -26.42
CA LEU A 620 -67.89 49.15 -27.54
C LEU A 620 -69.06 48.98 -28.52
N LEU A 621 -69.46 47.73 -28.76
CA LEU A 621 -70.63 47.40 -29.57
C LEU A 621 -71.92 47.97 -28.94
N VAL A 622 -72.11 47.83 -27.62
CA VAL A 622 -73.26 48.41 -26.90
C VAL A 622 -73.23 49.94 -26.91
N GLU A 623 -72.07 50.56 -26.72
CA GLU A 623 -71.90 52.02 -26.79
C GLU A 623 -72.24 52.55 -28.20
N LYS A 624 -71.83 51.86 -29.28
CA LYS A 624 -72.24 52.19 -30.66
C LYS A 624 -73.74 51.98 -30.90
N ALA A 625 -74.34 50.92 -30.36
CA ALA A 625 -75.78 50.68 -30.45
C ALA A 625 -76.61 51.82 -29.82
N LEU A 626 -76.16 52.32 -28.66
CA LEU A 626 -76.82 53.39 -27.92
C LEU A 626 -76.58 54.78 -28.53
N ALA A 627 -75.49 54.98 -29.27
CA ALA A 627 -75.18 56.22 -29.98
C ALA A 627 -76.04 56.47 -31.24
N GLY A 628 -76.92 55.52 -31.62
CA GLY A 628 -77.99 55.74 -32.61
C GLY A 628 -77.57 55.69 -34.08
N ARG A 629 -76.38 55.18 -34.42
CA ARG A 629 -75.99 54.94 -35.83
C ARG A 629 -76.39 53.52 -36.25
N THR A 630 -77.54 53.39 -36.89
CA THR A 630 -78.01 52.14 -37.50
C THR A 630 -77.68 52.12 -39.00
N ASP A 631 -76.44 51.78 -39.34
CA ASP A 631 -76.05 51.51 -40.73
C ASP A 631 -76.38 50.05 -41.12
N ASP A 632 -76.47 49.76 -42.41
CA ASP A 632 -76.83 48.43 -42.95
C ASP A 632 -75.84 47.32 -42.51
N HIS A 633 -74.57 47.69 -42.29
CA HIS A 633 -73.52 46.83 -41.73
C HIS A 633 -73.78 46.46 -40.26
N TRP A 634 -74.37 47.35 -39.47
CA TRP A 634 -74.75 47.11 -38.08
C TRP A 634 -75.88 46.07 -37.97
N GLN A 635 -76.87 46.12 -38.87
CA GLN A 635 -77.96 45.13 -38.91
C GLN A 635 -77.46 43.74 -39.33
N LYS A 636 -76.58 43.65 -40.34
CA LYS A 636 -75.94 42.38 -40.73
C LYS A 636 -75.07 41.82 -39.60
N PHE A 637 -74.34 42.67 -38.89
CA PHE A 637 -73.55 42.27 -37.73
C PHE A 637 -74.42 41.72 -36.59
N LEU A 638 -75.54 42.37 -36.27
CA LEU A 638 -76.49 41.86 -35.28
C LEU A 638 -77.08 40.50 -35.66
N GLN A 639 -77.36 40.25 -36.94
CA GLN A 639 -77.81 38.93 -37.40
C GLN A 639 -76.73 37.85 -37.23
N ILE A 640 -75.47 38.15 -37.56
CA ILE A 640 -74.34 37.22 -37.41
C ILE A 640 -74.10 36.91 -35.91
N VAL A 641 -74.13 37.93 -35.05
CA VAL A 641 -73.93 37.76 -33.61
C VAL A 641 -75.10 37.05 -32.92
N GLN A 642 -76.35 37.31 -33.35
CA GLN A 642 -77.52 36.57 -32.85
C GLN A 642 -77.51 35.10 -33.30
N ALA A 643 -76.98 34.80 -34.48
CA ALA A 643 -76.86 33.43 -34.98
C ALA A 643 -75.73 32.63 -34.29
N SER A 644 -74.79 33.28 -33.60
CA SER A 644 -73.57 32.64 -33.11
C SER A 644 -73.22 32.95 -31.65
N GLU A 645 -74.16 33.35 -30.78
CA GLU A 645 -73.99 33.66 -29.34
C GLU A 645 -72.60 34.23 -28.95
N LEU A 646 -72.50 35.49 -28.48
CA LEU A 646 -71.20 36.15 -28.17
C LEU A 646 -70.19 35.32 -27.33
N SER A 647 -70.64 34.36 -26.52
CA SER A 647 -69.83 33.38 -25.79
C SER A 647 -69.08 32.38 -26.69
N SER A 648 -69.62 32.05 -27.87
CA SER A 648 -69.05 31.12 -28.86
C SER A 648 -68.20 31.79 -29.95
N LEU A 649 -68.22 33.13 -30.01
CA LEU A 649 -67.49 33.95 -30.98
C LEU A 649 -65.99 33.62 -31.05
N ALA A 650 -65.38 33.24 -29.91
CA ALA A 650 -63.99 32.82 -29.83
C ALA A 650 -63.65 31.60 -30.72
N ASN A 651 -64.63 30.72 -31.00
CA ASN A 651 -64.42 29.51 -31.80
C ASN A 651 -64.75 29.70 -33.28
N THR A 652 -65.32 30.86 -33.66
CA THR A 652 -65.77 31.19 -35.02
C THR A 652 -65.09 32.45 -35.58
N LEU A 653 -64.19 33.07 -34.80
CA LEU A 653 -63.40 34.23 -35.21
C LEU A 653 -62.38 33.86 -36.29
N ASP A 654 -62.52 34.46 -37.45
CA ASP A 654 -61.55 34.43 -38.55
C ASP A 654 -61.16 35.87 -38.97
N ALA A 655 -60.21 35.98 -39.91
CA ALA A 655 -59.71 37.28 -40.37
C ALA A 655 -60.79 38.12 -41.07
N ASP A 656 -61.76 37.49 -41.72
CA ASP A 656 -62.85 38.16 -42.44
C ASP A 656 -63.85 38.77 -41.44
N LEU A 657 -64.21 38.03 -40.39
CA LEU A 657 -65.08 38.50 -39.32
C LEU A 657 -64.42 39.61 -38.50
N VAL A 658 -63.11 39.55 -38.25
CA VAL A 658 -62.36 40.64 -37.60
C VAL A 658 -62.33 41.90 -38.46
N SER A 659 -62.13 41.77 -39.77
CA SER A 659 -62.15 42.90 -40.70
C SER A 659 -63.54 43.55 -40.75
N PHE A 660 -64.59 42.73 -40.71
CA PHE A 660 -65.97 43.19 -40.60
C PHE A 660 -66.25 43.90 -39.26
N ILE A 661 -65.73 43.38 -38.14
CA ILE A 661 -65.83 44.03 -36.83
C ILE A 661 -65.12 45.39 -36.82
N LYS A 662 -63.94 45.51 -37.44
CA LYS A 662 -63.23 46.79 -37.58
C LYS A 662 -64.06 47.83 -38.33
N GLN A 663 -64.66 47.46 -39.47
CA GLN A 663 -65.54 48.33 -40.27
C GLN A 663 -66.79 48.79 -39.51
N VAL A 664 -67.26 48.02 -38.53
CA VAL A 664 -68.40 48.38 -37.67
C VAL A 664 -67.97 49.30 -36.52
N LEU A 665 -66.75 49.14 -36.01
CA LEU A 665 -66.21 49.94 -34.90
C LEU A 665 -65.65 51.30 -35.34
N ASP A 666 -65.13 51.41 -36.56
CA ASP A 666 -64.87 52.68 -37.27
C ASP A 666 -66.20 53.43 -37.52
#